data_AF-A0A010S2I2-F1
#
_entry.id   AF-A0A010S2I2-F1
#
_cell.length_a   1.000
_cell.length_b   1.000
_cell.length_c   1.000
_cell.angle_alpha   90.00
_cell.angle_beta   90.00
_cell.angle_gamma   90.00
#
_symmetry.space_group_name_H-M   'P 1'
#
loop_
_entity.id
_entity.type
_entity.pdbx_description
1 polymer ?
#
loop_
_entity_poly.entity_id
_entity_poly.type
_entity_poly.pdbx_seq_one_letter_code
_entity_poly.pdbx_strand_id
1 'polypeptide(L)'
;MIEQLFPVEKSTVDLTASNFQANRQAWEPVLREFDNYLKDVSSEGDEASTSRHQTRHQLLRIGLVSQRPCLLLSHIPTQSGGAWNEMTVLKVNRILEIGFENDLPLISLVQSAGVFLPQQFRVFHKGGQLFRDLAIRSQQGKPSCAIVFGSSTAGGAYHPALSDYTIFVENQAQVFLGGPPLVKMATSEVVTAEELGGAKIHASTTGLADQIAMDEFDAIQKAREWVATLRTPEPSRLLTISSHPVPPRYSIDDLLYLVNTDIRKPFDMREVLLRLVDDSRMSIFKPSYGTNMLTAWADIFGFRAGIVANQTPVIHPHEALKAAQFIRLCNQENTPIVFLHNVTGFMVGTKAEHSGIIKAGAQLVSAVSCSTVPHISIILGASYGAGNYAMCGRSYRPRFLFTWPTGRCSVMGPDQLAGVVETIRTKSNGGSKLSPDEIKAQAAQLREDAYRDSTSYATSSMLIDDGIIDPRDTRDVLGMCLEISGTKGSSSTLIREKCTLCPRGLLDSTRAHDYHQTLNLMLKCNGLRSSSSKMFICEHTRGMDLDAKERRLEQLEDDNLESSNWAFWVEVGYLSNLSRAVRNPGVPQISSRGGIQRSPAFYSTGVEFQSPYNMAGSKTVRIVEVGPRDGLQNVKTVVDTSTKLELIQRLRGAGLQNIEITSVVSPKAIPQLADCRKILSAPNVKRWQQTDTTLRLPVLVPNTKGLHIALEHGVREVAVFVSATEGFSRANINCTVDESLERAKQVATEARTAGVLVRGYVSCIFADPFDGPTPLTAVSRAVRSLLDMGCYEVSLGDTLGIGTPSDVRRLLEYLKSQNIHTEKLAGHFHDTYGQALANVWTAYECGLRTFDSSVGGLGGCPFAPGAKGNVATEDVVYLFQQAGVDTGVDLQQVVDIGVWISHALAKPNDSRAGAALASKSKRSSTGSSSKFTSRPKEAWEWSVLEQSDNIVAQRAGANGNIVLNKPQNGNTLTFPMISEIIRTFKSFENDPSISRILISANGKFFCTGMDLSQAAQAVGRGGDASAKLFQALTDLFELIDNSPKVTIACIQGSAFGGGIGLAFACDIRISISSATFTLSEAKLGMCPAVISKYVIREWGFGLSREAMLTARSLTASELKSAGAISMVAETPSELDIKTKTLLAQLRHSSPGGSSMSKELVKLSWRHAGMPEQRDGIFRLFKSMMEPGSDAVHGIAEFQQKRKVDWDSLNQVPRAKI
;
A
#
# COMPACT_ATOMS: atom_id res chain seq x y z
N MET A 1 -15.90 -40.23 3.32
CA MET A 1 -16.94 -39.20 3.15
C MET A 1 -16.57 -38.05 4.07
N ILE A 2 -16.01 -36.96 3.54
CA ILE A 2 -15.82 -35.73 4.31
C ILE A 2 -17.22 -35.08 4.35
N GLU A 3 -17.84 -35.01 5.53
CA GLU A 3 -19.08 -34.26 5.72
C GLU A 3 -18.90 -32.83 5.21
N GLN A 4 -19.75 -32.38 4.29
CA GLN A 4 -19.71 -31.01 3.76
C GLN A 4 -19.99 -30.01 4.90
N LEU A 5 -19.01 -29.16 5.20
CA LEU A 5 -18.94 -28.33 6.40
C LEU A 5 -19.82 -27.06 6.38
N PHE A 6 -20.32 -26.63 5.22
CA PHE A 6 -21.10 -25.39 5.09
C PHE A 6 -22.61 -25.63 5.13
N PRO A 7 -23.39 -24.71 5.75
CA PRO A 7 -24.83 -24.85 5.84
C PRO A 7 -25.50 -24.69 4.47
N VAL A 8 -26.60 -25.44 4.25
CA VAL A 8 -27.48 -25.25 3.09
C VAL A 8 -28.29 -23.98 3.30
N GLU A 9 -28.27 -23.11 2.31
CA GLU A 9 -29.11 -21.91 2.29
C GLU A 9 -30.36 -22.16 1.45
N LYS A 10 -31.52 -21.72 1.97
CA LYS A 10 -32.81 -21.88 1.30
C LYS A 10 -33.22 -20.60 0.60
N SER A 11 -33.69 -20.73 -0.63
CA SER A 11 -34.39 -19.67 -1.35
C SER A 11 -35.67 -19.30 -0.62
N THR A 12 -35.95 -18.00 -0.56
CA THR A 12 -37.14 -17.43 0.10
C THR A 12 -38.13 -16.83 -0.88
N VAL A 13 -37.83 -16.89 -2.18
CA VAL A 13 -38.64 -16.28 -3.22
C VAL A 13 -39.58 -17.28 -3.89
N ASP A 14 -40.78 -16.82 -4.22
CA ASP A 14 -41.73 -17.53 -5.06
C ASP A 14 -41.66 -16.98 -6.50
N LEU A 15 -41.03 -17.74 -7.39
CA LEU A 15 -40.85 -17.34 -8.79
C LEU A 15 -42.15 -17.31 -9.59
N THR A 16 -43.25 -17.86 -9.06
CA THR A 16 -44.56 -17.80 -9.73
C THR A 16 -45.22 -16.43 -9.60
N ALA A 17 -44.74 -15.57 -8.70
CA ALA A 17 -45.27 -14.22 -8.54
C ALA A 17 -45.06 -13.37 -9.80
N SER A 18 -46.02 -12.49 -10.07
CA SER A 18 -46.13 -11.75 -11.34
C SER A 18 -44.92 -10.86 -11.65
N ASN A 19 -44.25 -10.32 -10.62
CA ASN A 19 -43.04 -9.51 -10.78
C ASN A 19 -41.86 -10.32 -11.33
N PHE A 20 -41.68 -11.57 -10.90
CA PHE A 20 -40.61 -12.44 -11.37
C PHE A 20 -40.87 -12.95 -12.80
N GLN A 21 -42.13 -13.25 -13.12
CA GLN A 21 -42.54 -13.59 -14.49
C GLN A 21 -42.32 -12.41 -15.46
N ALA A 22 -42.64 -11.19 -15.02
CA ALA A 22 -42.36 -9.99 -15.81
C ALA A 22 -40.86 -9.76 -16.03
N ASN A 23 -40.01 -10.03 -15.03
CA ASN A 23 -38.55 -9.98 -15.20
C ASN A 23 -38.09 -10.94 -16.30
N ARG A 24 -38.56 -12.20 -16.26
CA ARG A 24 -38.19 -13.21 -17.26
C ARG A 24 -38.58 -12.82 -18.68
N GLN A 25 -39.74 -12.20 -18.87
CA GLN A 25 -40.16 -11.68 -20.17
C GLN A 25 -39.26 -10.52 -20.63
N ALA A 26 -38.88 -9.63 -19.71
CA ALA A 26 -38.03 -8.49 -20.02
C ALA A 26 -36.61 -8.88 -20.50
N TRP A 27 -36.15 -10.10 -20.21
CA TRP A 27 -34.87 -10.63 -20.70
C TRP A 27 -34.91 -11.09 -22.17
N GLU A 28 -36.07 -11.45 -22.72
CA GLU A 28 -36.17 -11.96 -24.10
C GLU A 28 -35.57 -11.02 -25.15
N PRO A 29 -35.88 -9.70 -25.18
CA PRO A 29 -35.25 -8.80 -26.14
C PRO A 29 -33.74 -8.65 -25.90
N VAL A 30 -33.29 -8.67 -24.64
CA VAL A 30 -31.87 -8.53 -24.28
C VAL A 30 -31.06 -9.74 -24.74
N LEU A 31 -31.58 -10.96 -24.50
CA LEU A 31 -30.93 -12.19 -24.93
C LEU A 31 -30.97 -12.33 -26.45
N ARG A 32 -32.08 -11.94 -27.11
CA ARG A 32 -32.14 -11.92 -28.58
C ARG A 32 -31.12 -10.96 -29.17
N GLU A 33 -30.94 -9.77 -28.59
CA GLU A 33 -29.91 -8.82 -29.02
C GLU A 33 -28.50 -9.41 -28.83
N PHE A 34 -28.24 -10.03 -27.68
CA PHE A 34 -26.97 -10.71 -27.40
C PHE A 34 -26.69 -11.84 -28.39
N ASP A 35 -27.67 -12.71 -28.64
CA ASP A 35 -27.59 -13.80 -29.61
C ASP A 35 -27.39 -13.27 -31.04
N ASN A 36 -28.07 -12.18 -31.40
CA ASN A 36 -27.89 -11.55 -32.71
C ASN A 36 -26.48 -11.00 -32.85
N TYR A 37 -25.95 -10.28 -31.86
CA TYR A 37 -24.56 -9.84 -31.93
C TYR A 37 -23.60 -11.01 -31.95
N LEU A 38 -23.82 -12.07 -31.17
CA LEU A 38 -22.97 -13.25 -31.19
C LEU A 38 -23.01 -13.95 -32.56
N LYS A 39 -24.19 -14.07 -33.18
CA LYS A 39 -24.37 -14.53 -34.56
C LYS A 39 -23.69 -13.60 -35.56
N ASP A 40 -23.83 -12.30 -35.43
CA ASP A 40 -23.17 -11.32 -36.30
C ASP A 40 -21.64 -11.39 -36.15
N VAL A 41 -21.13 -11.71 -34.96
CA VAL A 41 -19.70 -11.94 -34.70
C VAL A 41 -19.23 -13.31 -35.24
N SER A 42 -20.09 -14.33 -35.24
CA SER A 42 -19.74 -15.72 -35.60
C SER A 42 -20.10 -16.14 -37.02
N SER A 43 -20.98 -15.40 -37.71
CA SER A 43 -21.34 -15.59 -39.11
C SER A 43 -20.36 -14.81 -39.99
N GLU A 44 -19.34 -15.50 -40.49
CA GLU A 44 -18.34 -14.91 -41.39
C GLU A 44 -18.54 -15.40 -42.82
N GLY A 45 -18.40 -14.50 -43.81
CA GLY A 45 -18.29 -14.86 -45.23
C GLY A 45 -19.13 -14.07 -46.24
N ASP A 46 -20.06 -13.19 -45.84
CA ASP A 46 -20.83 -12.37 -46.77
C ASP A 46 -20.34 -10.91 -46.89
N GLU A 47 -20.74 -10.23 -47.97
CA GLU A 47 -20.31 -8.87 -48.32
C GLU A 47 -20.73 -7.84 -47.26
N ALA A 48 -21.86 -8.09 -46.58
CA ALA A 48 -22.37 -7.24 -45.52
C ALA A 48 -21.56 -7.41 -44.22
N SER A 49 -21.15 -8.62 -43.86
CA SER A 49 -20.29 -8.93 -42.72
C SER A 49 -18.85 -8.45 -42.95
N THR A 50 -18.38 -8.50 -44.19
CA THR A 50 -17.08 -7.94 -44.60
C THR A 50 -17.06 -6.40 -44.49
N SER A 51 -18.17 -5.73 -44.83
CA SER A 51 -18.31 -4.28 -44.62
C SER A 51 -18.43 -3.89 -43.13
N ARG A 52 -18.97 -4.77 -42.28
CA ARG A 52 -19.22 -4.51 -40.85
C ARG A 52 -18.00 -4.80 -39.95
N HIS A 53 -17.11 -5.72 -40.32
CA HIS A 53 -16.02 -6.20 -39.45
C HIS A 53 -14.62 -5.63 -39.76
N GLN A 54 -14.52 -4.33 -40.02
CA GLN A 54 -13.21 -3.68 -40.24
C GLN A 54 -12.30 -3.61 -38.99
N THR A 55 -12.72 -4.15 -37.83
CA THR A 55 -12.01 -3.96 -36.55
C THR A 55 -11.54 -5.25 -35.86
N ARG A 56 -11.94 -6.45 -36.32
CA ARG A 56 -11.93 -7.64 -35.45
C ARG A 56 -10.81 -8.64 -35.67
N HIS A 57 -10.31 -8.84 -36.90
CA HIS A 57 -9.13 -9.60 -37.41
C HIS A 57 -8.56 -10.85 -36.64
N GLN A 58 -9.10 -11.30 -35.51
CA GLN A 58 -8.55 -12.37 -34.66
C GLN A 58 -9.59 -13.09 -33.76
N LEU A 59 -9.45 -14.43 -33.66
CA LEU A 59 -10.17 -15.30 -32.72
C LEU A 59 -9.21 -15.82 -31.64
N LEU A 60 -9.54 -15.59 -30.37
CA LEU A 60 -8.70 -15.97 -29.23
C LEU A 60 -9.55 -16.77 -28.23
N ARG A 61 -9.06 -17.91 -27.75
CA ARG A 61 -9.82 -18.81 -26.87
C ARG A 61 -8.92 -19.62 -25.95
N ILE A 62 -9.44 -20.00 -24.78
CA ILE A 62 -8.91 -21.11 -23.99
C ILE A 62 -9.72 -22.37 -24.32
N GLY A 63 -9.06 -23.45 -24.71
CA GLY A 63 -9.71 -24.69 -25.11
C GLY A 63 -8.88 -25.91 -24.75
N LEU A 64 -9.52 -27.08 -24.74
CA LEU A 64 -8.84 -28.34 -24.50
C LEU A 64 -8.19 -28.86 -25.79
N VAL A 65 -6.88 -29.00 -25.76
CA VAL A 65 -6.10 -29.67 -26.82
C VAL A 65 -5.42 -30.88 -26.18
N SER A 66 -5.74 -32.07 -26.68
CA SER A 66 -5.24 -33.33 -26.11
C SER A 66 -5.46 -33.42 -24.58
N GLN A 67 -6.68 -33.05 -24.12
CA GLN A 67 -7.08 -32.99 -22.70
C GLN A 67 -6.30 -32.01 -21.82
N ARG A 68 -5.59 -31.05 -22.43
CA ARG A 68 -4.87 -29.98 -21.73
C ARG A 68 -5.48 -28.62 -22.06
N PRO A 69 -5.73 -27.75 -21.05
CA PRO A 69 -6.08 -26.36 -21.31
C PRO A 69 -4.94 -25.65 -22.03
N CYS A 70 -5.22 -25.16 -23.22
CA CYS A 70 -4.29 -24.43 -24.07
C CYS A 70 -4.90 -23.09 -24.49
N LEU A 71 -4.03 -22.11 -24.67
CA LEU A 71 -4.36 -20.84 -25.26
C LEU A 71 -4.26 -20.94 -26.78
N LEU A 72 -5.34 -20.59 -27.47
CA LEU A 72 -5.43 -20.56 -28.93
C LEU A 72 -5.47 -19.10 -29.38
N LEU A 73 -4.53 -18.73 -30.25
CA LEU A 73 -4.46 -17.43 -30.90
C LEU A 73 -4.59 -17.63 -32.40
N SER A 74 -5.66 -17.15 -33.02
CA SER A 74 -5.84 -17.24 -34.48
C SER A 74 -5.98 -15.87 -35.11
N HIS A 75 -5.28 -15.66 -36.21
CA HIS A 75 -5.58 -14.57 -37.13
C HIS A 75 -6.81 -14.92 -37.99
N ILE A 76 -7.50 -13.90 -38.50
CA ILE A 76 -8.62 -14.03 -39.45
C ILE A 76 -8.17 -13.45 -40.80
N PRO A 77 -7.59 -14.26 -41.70
CA PRO A 77 -7.02 -13.77 -42.96
C PRO A 77 -8.06 -13.21 -43.94
N THR A 78 -9.33 -13.62 -43.82
CA THR A 78 -10.45 -13.09 -44.61
C THR A 78 -10.70 -11.59 -44.37
N GLN A 79 -10.19 -11.03 -43.26
CA GLN A 79 -10.32 -9.61 -42.91
C GLN A 79 -9.00 -8.87 -43.06
N SER A 80 -8.85 -8.10 -44.14
CA SER A 80 -7.64 -7.31 -44.42
C SER A 80 -6.35 -8.14 -44.40
N GLY A 81 -6.42 -9.41 -44.83
CA GLY A 81 -5.28 -10.33 -44.80
C GLY A 81 -4.79 -10.67 -43.38
N GLY A 82 -5.62 -10.50 -42.34
CA GLY A 82 -5.24 -10.71 -40.94
C GLY A 82 -4.34 -9.62 -40.37
N ALA A 83 -4.36 -8.41 -40.96
CA ALA A 83 -3.53 -7.29 -40.51
C ALA A 83 -3.88 -6.81 -39.09
N TRP A 84 -2.88 -6.42 -38.31
CA TRP A 84 -3.06 -5.96 -36.94
C TRP A 84 -3.44 -4.48 -36.90
N ASN A 85 -4.57 -4.19 -36.26
CA ASN A 85 -5.04 -2.85 -35.92
C ASN A 85 -4.86 -2.57 -34.41
N GLU A 86 -5.24 -1.38 -33.95
CA GLU A 86 -5.07 -1.01 -32.53
C GLU A 86 -5.76 -1.95 -31.54
N MET A 87 -6.96 -2.44 -31.87
CA MET A 87 -7.73 -3.33 -31.00
C MET A 87 -7.16 -4.74 -30.98
N THR A 88 -6.71 -5.26 -32.12
CA THR A 88 -6.09 -6.60 -32.20
C THR A 88 -4.86 -6.68 -31.30
N VAL A 89 -4.01 -5.64 -31.28
CA VAL A 89 -2.83 -5.61 -30.41
C VAL A 89 -3.21 -5.64 -28.93
N LEU A 90 -4.24 -4.87 -28.53
CA LEU A 90 -4.73 -4.91 -27.15
C LEU A 90 -5.26 -6.31 -26.80
N LYS A 91 -5.98 -6.95 -27.72
CA LYS A 91 -6.55 -8.30 -27.56
C LYS A 91 -5.46 -9.37 -27.41
N VAL A 92 -4.43 -9.33 -28.26
CA VAL A 92 -3.25 -10.21 -28.17
C VAL A 92 -2.52 -10.01 -26.85
N ASN A 93 -2.24 -8.76 -26.47
CA ASN A 93 -1.50 -8.49 -25.25
C ASN A 93 -2.27 -8.97 -24.02
N ARG A 94 -3.61 -8.82 -24.00
CA ARG A 94 -4.46 -9.34 -22.92
C ARG A 94 -4.50 -10.87 -22.87
N ILE A 95 -4.63 -11.55 -24.01
CA ILE A 95 -4.70 -13.01 -23.99
C ILE A 95 -3.36 -13.64 -23.57
N LEU A 96 -2.24 -13.04 -23.98
CA LEU A 96 -0.91 -13.47 -23.56
C LEU A 96 -0.70 -13.24 -22.07
N GLU A 97 -1.18 -12.13 -21.52
CA GLU A 97 -1.19 -11.87 -20.09
C GLU A 97 -1.95 -12.99 -19.34
N ILE A 98 -3.17 -13.34 -19.79
CA ILE A 98 -3.94 -14.46 -19.22
C ILE A 98 -3.15 -15.77 -19.32
N GLY A 99 -2.58 -16.08 -20.48
CA GLY A 99 -1.80 -17.30 -20.69
C GLY A 99 -0.51 -17.33 -19.86
N PHE A 100 0.08 -16.18 -19.56
CA PHE A 100 1.28 -16.05 -18.73
C PHE A 100 0.96 -16.23 -17.25
N GLU A 101 -0.13 -15.62 -16.81
CA GLU A 101 -0.61 -15.63 -15.43
C GLU A 101 -1.12 -17.00 -14.97
N ASN A 102 -1.61 -17.82 -15.90
CA ASN A 102 -2.20 -19.14 -15.64
C ASN A 102 -1.39 -20.30 -16.28
N ASP A 103 -0.15 -20.06 -16.70
CA ASP A 103 0.77 -21.09 -17.21
C ASP A 103 0.19 -21.99 -18.33
N LEU A 104 -0.58 -21.38 -19.25
CA LEU A 104 -1.23 -22.09 -20.34
C LEU A 104 -0.28 -22.19 -21.54
N PRO A 105 -0.07 -23.37 -22.17
CA PRO A 105 0.61 -23.48 -23.45
C PRO A 105 -0.06 -22.62 -24.51
N LEU A 106 0.72 -21.96 -25.36
CA LEU A 106 0.20 -21.15 -26.45
C LEU A 106 0.27 -21.93 -27.78
N ILE A 107 -0.80 -21.90 -28.55
CA ILE A 107 -0.86 -22.37 -29.93
C ILE A 107 -1.35 -21.20 -30.79
N SER A 108 -0.51 -20.75 -31.70
CA SER A 108 -0.79 -19.63 -32.59
C SER A 108 -1.03 -20.13 -34.01
N LEU A 109 -2.21 -19.83 -34.58
CA LEU A 109 -2.58 -20.05 -35.98
C LEU A 109 -2.21 -18.78 -36.76
N VAL A 110 -1.02 -18.79 -37.34
CA VAL A 110 -0.36 -17.62 -37.93
C VAL A 110 -0.68 -17.51 -39.42
N GLN A 111 -1.49 -16.51 -39.76
CA GLN A 111 -1.63 -16.00 -41.12
C GLN A 111 -1.97 -14.50 -41.09
N SER A 112 -0.97 -13.64 -41.34
CA SER A 112 -1.13 -12.19 -41.23
C SER A 112 -0.27 -11.42 -42.24
N ALA A 113 -0.89 -10.43 -42.87
CA ALA A 113 -0.26 -9.43 -43.72
C ALA A 113 0.61 -8.40 -42.95
N GLY A 114 0.73 -8.52 -41.62
CA GLY A 114 1.50 -7.61 -40.77
C GLY A 114 0.63 -6.53 -40.13
N VAL A 115 1.08 -5.28 -40.15
CA VAL A 115 0.37 -4.15 -39.51
C VAL A 115 -0.61 -3.50 -40.49
N PHE A 116 -1.79 -3.11 -40.02
CA PHE A 116 -2.70 -2.26 -40.78
C PHE A 116 -2.09 -0.86 -40.93
N LEU A 117 -1.49 -0.60 -42.09
CA LEU A 117 -0.62 0.56 -42.34
C LEU A 117 -1.23 1.93 -42.00
N PRO A 118 -2.54 2.20 -42.24
CA PRO A 118 -3.15 3.47 -41.82
C PRO A 118 -3.08 3.73 -40.31
N GLN A 119 -2.96 2.69 -39.49
CA GLN A 119 -2.85 2.77 -38.03
C GLN A 119 -1.43 2.49 -37.51
N GLN A 120 -0.41 2.45 -38.38
CA GLN A 120 0.94 2.00 -38.03
C GLN A 120 1.50 2.62 -36.75
N PHE A 121 1.29 3.92 -36.52
CA PHE A 121 1.82 4.63 -35.35
C PHE A 121 1.20 4.17 -34.03
N ARG A 122 -0.09 3.82 -34.06
CA ARG A 122 -0.83 3.33 -32.88
C ARG A 122 -0.58 1.85 -32.60
N VAL A 123 -0.13 1.10 -33.61
CA VAL A 123 0.02 -0.37 -33.58
C VAL A 123 1.47 -0.78 -33.33
N PHE A 124 2.44 -0.23 -34.06
CA PHE A 124 3.81 -0.73 -34.14
C PHE A 124 4.49 -0.89 -32.76
N HIS A 125 4.49 0.19 -31.95
CA HIS A 125 5.17 0.16 -30.65
C HIS A 125 4.50 -0.79 -29.65
N LYS A 126 3.16 -0.89 -29.65
CA LYS A 126 2.41 -1.77 -28.76
C LYS A 126 2.48 -3.23 -29.22
N GLY A 127 2.55 -3.48 -30.53
CA GLY A 127 2.61 -4.82 -31.12
C GLY A 127 3.93 -5.53 -30.83
N GLY A 128 5.01 -4.79 -30.58
CA GLY A 128 6.30 -5.35 -30.17
C GLY A 128 6.26 -6.15 -28.85
N GLN A 129 5.22 -5.92 -28.03
CA GLN A 129 5.02 -6.64 -26.77
C GLN A 129 4.88 -8.16 -26.98
N LEU A 130 4.16 -8.61 -28.02
CA LEU A 130 4.02 -10.04 -28.34
C LEU A 130 5.38 -10.74 -28.41
N PHE A 131 6.33 -10.16 -29.14
CA PHE A 131 7.64 -10.76 -29.37
C PHE A 131 8.45 -10.88 -28.08
N ARG A 132 8.43 -9.82 -27.26
CA ARG A 132 9.07 -9.85 -25.94
C ARG A 132 8.42 -10.91 -25.05
N ASP A 133 7.09 -10.97 -25.02
CA ASP A 133 6.37 -11.87 -24.14
C ASP A 133 6.56 -13.34 -24.56
N LEU A 134 6.65 -13.64 -25.87
CA LEU A 134 7.07 -14.97 -26.36
C LEU A 134 8.46 -15.36 -25.87
N ALA A 135 9.45 -14.46 -25.97
CA ALA A 135 10.80 -14.72 -25.50
C ALA A 135 10.86 -14.96 -23.97
N ILE A 136 10.13 -14.16 -23.18
CA ILE A 136 10.05 -14.34 -21.72
C ILE A 136 9.33 -15.66 -21.37
N ARG A 137 8.29 -16.04 -22.13
CA ARG A 137 7.59 -17.32 -21.95
C ARG A 137 8.54 -18.49 -22.14
N SER A 138 9.31 -18.49 -23.23
CA SER A 138 10.32 -19.51 -23.50
C SER A 138 11.36 -19.58 -22.37
N GLN A 139 11.88 -18.43 -21.91
CA GLN A 139 12.81 -18.34 -20.77
C GLN A 139 12.24 -18.97 -19.49
N GLN A 140 10.94 -18.85 -19.25
CA GLN A 140 10.25 -19.40 -18.09
C GLN A 140 9.77 -20.85 -18.27
N GLY A 141 10.08 -21.48 -19.42
CA GLY A 141 9.64 -22.84 -19.73
C GLY A 141 8.14 -22.95 -20.02
N LYS A 142 7.50 -21.86 -20.47
CA LYS A 142 6.07 -21.82 -20.83
C LYS A 142 5.90 -22.06 -22.33
N PRO A 143 5.51 -23.27 -22.76
CA PRO A 143 5.61 -23.69 -24.15
C PRO A 143 4.70 -22.88 -25.08
N SER A 144 5.21 -22.65 -26.29
CA SER A 144 4.52 -21.96 -27.38
C SER A 144 4.75 -22.68 -28.72
N CYS A 145 3.69 -22.82 -29.52
CA CYS A 145 3.75 -23.41 -30.86
C CYS A 145 3.10 -22.47 -31.88
N ALA A 146 3.77 -22.22 -32.99
CA ALA A 146 3.21 -21.49 -34.12
C ALA A 146 2.92 -22.43 -35.30
N ILE A 147 1.68 -22.44 -35.76
CA ILE A 147 1.24 -23.09 -37.00
C ILE A 147 1.14 -22.00 -38.05
N VAL A 148 1.95 -22.07 -39.10
CA VAL A 148 1.98 -21.08 -40.18
C VAL A 148 1.15 -21.62 -41.34
N PHE A 149 -0.08 -21.12 -41.46
CA PHE A 149 -1.01 -21.47 -42.57
C PHE A 149 -0.73 -20.67 -43.83
N GLY A 150 -0.16 -19.47 -43.71
CA GLY A 150 0.11 -18.62 -44.87
C GLY A 150 1.19 -17.59 -44.63
N SER A 151 0.97 -16.36 -45.08
CA SER A 151 1.98 -15.31 -44.95
C SER A 151 2.20 -14.88 -43.49
N SER A 152 3.47 -14.68 -43.12
CA SER A 152 3.90 -13.99 -41.91
C SER A 152 5.08 -13.07 -42.24
N THR A 153 4.77 -11.80 -42.51
CA THR A 153 5.73 -10.84 -43.08
C THR A 153 6.21 -9.77 -42.09
N ALA A 154 7.41 -9.25 -42.32
CA ALA A 154 8.04 -8.18 -41.55
C ALA A 154 8.09 -8.48 -40.05
N GLY A 155 7.50 -7.63 -39.22
CA GLY A 155 7.43 -7.88 -37.77
C GLY A 155 6.72 -9.20 -37.43
N GLY A 156 5.71 -9.59 -38.22
CA GLY A 156 4.98 -10.85 -38.03
C GLY A 156 5.86 -12.10 -38.13
N ALA A 157 6.95 -12.04 -38.91
CA ALA A 157 7.90 -13.14 -39.05
C ALA A 157 8.56 -13.53 -37.72
N TYR A 158 8.64 -12.62 -36.75
CA TYR A 158 9.13 -12.92 -35.40
C TYR A 158 8.17 -13.76 -34.57
N HIS A 159 6.89 -13.88 -34.95
CA HIS A 159 5.95 -14.73 -34.22
C HIS A 159 6.32 -16.21 -34.30
N PRO A 160 6.46 -16.85 -35.50
CA PRO A 160 6.98 -18.20 -35.57
C PRO A 160 8.43 -18.28 -35.07
N ALA A 161 9.28 -17.30 -35.38
CA ALA A 161 10.70 -17.33 -34.98
C ALA A 161 10.96 -17.27 -33.47
N LEU A 162 10.02 -16.78 -32.66
CA LEU A 162 10.11 -16.74 -31.20
C LEU A 162 9.19 -17.76 -30.52
N SER A 163 8.53 -18.62 -31.28
CA SER A 163 7.78 -19.76 -30.74
C SER A 163 8.74 -20.92 -30.48
N ASP A 164 8.47 -21.74 -29.46
CA ASP A 164 9.34 -22.87 -29.11
C ASP A 164 9.24 -24.03 -30.10
N TYR A 165 8.13 -24.10 -30.85
CA TYR A 165 7.89 -25.11 -31.88
C TYR A 165 7.12 -24.50 -33.05
N THR A 166 7.44 -24.91 -34.26
CA THR A 166 6.86 -24.33 -35.46
C THR A 166 6.47 -25.38 -36.50
N ILE A 167 5.29 -25.21 -37.08
CA ILE A 167 4.71 -26.12 -38.09
C ILE A 167 4.35 -25.27 -39.31
N PHE A 168 4.94 -25.55 -40.46
CA PHE A 168 4.73 -24.81 -41.70
C PHE A 168 3.93 -25.66 -42.69
N VAL A 169 2.84 -25.12 -43.25
CA VAL A 169 2.09 -25.80 -44.31
C VAL A 169 2.84 -25.68 -45.64
N GLU A 170 3.09 -26.83 -46.28
CA GLU A 170 3.82 -26.92 -47.54
C GLU A 170 3.13 -26.14 -48.66
N ASN A 171 3.89 -25.38 -49.43
CA ASN A 171 3.41 -24.56 -50.55
C ASN A 171 2.37 -23.47 -50.17
N GLN A 172 2.18 -23.18 -48.88
CA GLN A 172 1.28 -22.12 -48.40
C GLN A 172 1.99 -21.17 -47.41
N ALA A 173 2.75 -21.72 -46.46
CA ALA A 173 3.46 -20.95 -45.45
C ALA A 173 4.61 -20.13 -46.07
N GLN A 174 4.60 -18.82 -45.81
CA GLN A 174 5.57 -17.88 -46.36
C GLN A 174 6.01 -16.87 -45.31
N VAL A 175 7.26 -16.95 -44.85
CA VAL A 175 7.78 -16.13 -43.74
C VAL A 175 9.02 -15.35 -44.15
N PHE A 176 9.00 -14.03 -44.00
CA PHE A 176 10.14 -13.17 -44.38
C PHE A 176 10.08 -11.79 -43.73
N LEU A 177 11.24 -11.16 -43.51
CA LEU A 177 11.31 -9.78 -42.98
C LEU A 177 10.91 -8.72 -44.03
N GLY A 178 11.09 -9.03 -45.30
CA GLY A 178 10.64 -8.22 -46.42
C GLY A 178 10.17 -9.14 -47.52
N GLY A 179 8.91 -8.99 -47.97
CA GLY A 179 8.39 -9.82 -49.04
C GLY A 179 9.04 -9.52 -50.40
N PRO A 180 8.75 -10.33 -51.43
CA PRO A 180 9.29 -10.15 -52.77
C PRO A 180 9.21 -8.71 -53.32
N PRO A 181 8.11 -7.95 -53.11
CA PRO A 181 8.07 -6.55 -53.55
C PRO A 181 9.14 -5.68 -52.88
N LEU A 182 9.37 -5.88 -51.58
CA LEU A 182 10.35 -5.09 -50.81
C LEU A 182 11.78 -5.49 -51.17
N VAL A 183 12.05 -6.78 -51.37
CA VAL A 183 13.35 -7.28 -51.84
C VAL A 183 13.68 -6.70 -53.21
N LYS A 184 12.72 -6.75 -54.15
CA LYS A 184 12.88 -6.14 -55.47
C LYS A 184 13.12 -4.63 -55.40
N MET A 185 12.39 -3.91 -54.55
CA MET A 185 12.58 -2.47 -54.37
C MET A 185 13.95 -2.12 -53.75
N ALA A 186 14.41 -2.90 -52.78
CA ALA A 186 15.64 -2.61 -52.03
C ALA A 186 16.92 -3.08 -52.73
N THR A 187 16.85 -4.17 -53.50
CA THR A 187 18.04 -4.87 -54.03
C THR A 187 17.96 -5.14 -55.53
N SER A 188 16.82 -4.90 -56.18
CA SER A 188 16.52 -5.31 -57.56
C SER A 188 16.47 -6.81 -57.81
N GLU A 189 16.62 -7.66 -56.78
CA GLU A 189 16.46 -9.10 -56.87
C GLU A 189 14.99 -9.47 -57.13
N VAL A 190 14.75 -10.37 -58.08
CA VAL A 190 13.43 -10.92 -58.40
C VAL A 190 13.39 -12.36 -57.91
N VAL A 191 12.66 -12.59 -56.84
CA VAL A 191 12.52 -13.88 -56.17
C VAL A 191 11.05 -14.15 -55.87
N THR A 192 10.60 -15.40 -55.92
CA THR A 192 9.22 -15.74 -55.53
C THR A 192 9.10 -15.84 -54.00
N ALA A 193 7.87 -15.81 -53.48
CA ALA A 193 7.64 -15.93 -52.04
C ALA A 193 8.07 -17.31 -51.48
N GLU A 194 7.89 -18.38 -52.26
CA GLU A 194 8.30 -19.74 -51.89
C GLU A 194 9.83 -19.89 -51.88
N GLU A 195 10.52 -19.33 -52.88
CA GLU A 195 11.99 -19.33 -52.95
C GLU A 195 12.62 -18.46 -51.85
N LEU A 196 11.96 -17.36 -51.47
CA LEU A 196 12.46 -16.43 -50.45
C LEU A 196 12.29 -16.97 -49.02
N GLY A 197 11.15 -17.59 -48.72
CA GLY A 197 10.78 -17.94 -47.35
C GLY A 197 9.65 -18.96 -47.25
N GLY A 198 9.57 -19.91 -48.19
CA GLY A 198 8.62 -21.01 -48.16
C GLY A 198 8.91 -22.05 -47.07
N ALA A 199 7.96 -22.95 -46.85
CA ALA A 199 8.06 -24.03 -45.85
C ALA A 199 9.33 -24.88 -46.04
N LYS A 200 9.67 -25.24 -47.29
CA LYS A 200 10.85 -26.05 -47.61
C LYS A 200 12.15 -25.32 -47.25
N ILE A 201 12.27 -24.05 -47.64
CA ILE A 201 13.45 -23.23 -47.34
C ILE A 201 13.65 -23.13 -45.83
N HIS A 202 12.58 -22.91 -45.07
CA HIS A 202 12.68 -22.81 -43.62
C HIS A 202 12.98 -24.13 -42.91
N ALA A 203 12.53 -25.26 -43.45
CA ALA A 203 12.83 -26.57 -42.88
C ALA A 203 14.21 -27.11 -43.25
N SER A 204 14.65 -26.94 -44.50
CA SER A 204 15.90 -27.54 -44.99
C SER A 204 17.11 -26.62 -44.91
N THR A 205 16.91 -25.30 -44.99
CA THR A 205 18.01 -24.33 -45.17
C THR A 205 18.18 -23.44 -43.96
N THR A 206 17.12 -22.76 -43.50
CA THR A 206 17.25 -21.79 -42.40
C THR A 206 17.08 -22.40 -41.02
N GLY A 207 16.41 -23.55 -40.91
CA GLY A 207 16.05 -24.18 -39.63
C GLY A 207 14.99 -23.41 -38.83
N LEU A 208 14.17 -22.59 -39.49
CA LEU A 208 13.07 -21.87 -38.85
C LEU A 208 11.83 -22.75 -38.66
N ALA A 209 11.62 -23.74 -39.53
CA ALA A 209 10.48 -24.66 -39.43
C ALA A 209 10.93 -25.98 -38.80
N ASP A 210 10.30 -26.39 -37.70
CA ASP A 210 10.57 -27.67 -37.04
C ASP A 210 9.84 -28.85 -37.70
N GLN A 211 8.69 -28.57 -38.32
CA GLN A 211 7.88 -29.52 -39.07
C GLN A 211 7.29 -28.87 -40.33
N ILE A 212 7.19 -29.67 -41.40
CA ILE A 212 6.37 -29.37 -42.57
C ILE A 212 5.07 -30.17 -42.47
N ALA A 213 3.93 -29.53 -42.68
CA ALA A 213 2.62 -30.18 -42.80
C ALA A 213 2.15 -30.17 -44.26
N MET A 214 1.42 -31.22 -44.68
CA MET A 214 0.94 -31.34 -46.07
C MET A 214 -0.22 -30.37 -46.36
N ASP A 215 -1.08 -30.14 -45.37
CA ASP A 215 -2.22 -29.23 -45.40
C ASP A 215 -2.52 -28.68 -44.01
N GLU A 216 -3.57 -27.85 -43.89
CA GLU A 216 -3.96 -27.24 -42.61
C GLU A 216 -4.45 -28.29 -41.57
N PHE A 217 -5.08 -29.38 -42.01
CA PHE A 217 -5.58 -30.43 -41.11
C PHE A 217 -4.42 -31.24 -40.51
N ASP A 218 -3.44 -31.61 -41.32
CA ASP A 218 -2.19 -32.24 -40.89
C ASP A 218 -1.43 -31.31 -39.93
N ALA A 219 -1.40 -30.00 -40.20
CA ALA A 219 -0.74 -29.04 -39.31
C ALA A 219 -1.40 -28.99 -37.92
N ILE A 220 -2.75 -28.99 -37.87
CA ILE A 220 -3.51 -29.07 -36.61
C ILE A 220 -3.25 -30.39 -35.90
N GLN A 221 -3.21 -31.52 -36.63
CA GLN A 221 -2.88 -32.83 -36.07
C GLN A 221 -1.49 -32.82 -35.41
N LYS A 222 -0.48 -32.31 -36.10
CA LYS A 222 0.89 -32.18 -35.58
C LYS A 222 0.99 -31.27 -34.36
N ALA A 223 0.20 -30.20 -34.31
CA ALA A 223 0.14 -29.36 -33.12
C ALA A 223 -0.47 -30.11 -31.92
N ARG A 224 -1.49 -30.94 -32.14
CA ARG A 224 -2.07 -31.80 -31.08
C ARG A 224 -1.07 -32.85 -30.59
N GLU A 225 -0.28 -33.41 -31.50
CA GLU A 225 0.83 -34.32 -31.18
C GLU A 225 1.89 -33.61 -30.34
N TRP A 226 2.30 -32.40 -30.73
CA TRP A 226 3.21 -31.57 -29.94
C TRP A 226 2.67 -31.33 -28.53
N VAL A 227 1.40 -30.94 -28.37
CA VAL A 227 0.79 -30.76 -27.04
C VAL A 227 0.85 -32.04 -26.21
N ALA A 228 0.65 -33.21 -26.83
CA ALA A 228 0.73 -34.49 -26.15
C ALA A 228 2.16 -34.84 -25.67
N THR A 229 3.20 -34.25 -26.27
CA THR A 229 4.60 -34.40 -25.81
C THR A 229 4.96 -33.50 -24.62
N LEU A 230 4.18 -32.43 -24.39
CA LEU A 230 4.47 -31.47 -23.32
C LEU A 230 4.30 -32.13 -21.95
N ARG A 231 5.25 -31.87 -21.05
CA ARG A 231 5.17 -32.34 -19.65
C ARG A 231 3.83 -31.94 -19.03
N THR A 232 3.15 -32.90 -18.41
CA THR A 232 1.94 -32.64 -17.61
C THR A 232 2.31 -31.74 -16.43
N PRO A 233 1.66 -30.58 -16.25
CA PRO A 233 1.89 -29.74 -15.08
C PRO A 233 1.55 -30.53 -13.79
N GLU A 234 2.37 -30.38 -12.76
CA GLU A 234 1.99 -30.83 -11.42
C GLU A 234 0.78 -30.00 -10.95
N PRO A 235 -0.31 -30.61 -10.46
CA PRO A 235 -1.46 -29.89 -9.92
C PRO A 235 -0.99 -28.88 -8.86
N SER A 236 -1.45 -27.63 -8.95
CA SER A 236 -1.15 -26.66 -7.89
C SER A 236 -1.80 -27.12 -6.59
N ARG A 237 -1.05 -27.11 -5.49
CA ARG A 237 -1.62 -27.32 -4.14
C ARG A 237 -2.60 -26.22 -3.74
N LEU A 238 -2.66 -25.10 -4.47
CA LEU A 238 -3.49 -23.94 -4.14
C LEU A 238 -5.00 -24.18 -4.34
N LEU A 239 -5.38 -25.08 -5.26
CA LEU A 239 -6.78 -25.37 -5.59
C LEU A 239 -6.98 -26.88 -5.68
N THR A 240 -6.97 -27.53 -4.52
CA THR A 240 -7.41 -28.93 -4.42
C THR A 240 -8.93 -28.92 -4.39
N ILE A 241 -9.58 -29.75 -5.21
CA ILE A 241 -11.03 -30.00 -5.13
C ILE A 241 -11.36 -30.31 -3.66
N SER A 242 -12.06 -29.39 -3.00
CA SER A 242 -12.34 -29.44 -1.56
C SER A 242 -13.38 -30.51 -1.25
N SER A 243 -14.27 -30.77 -2.22
CA SER A 243 -15.39 -31.69 -2.15
C SER A 243 -15.83 -32.10 -3.56
N HIS A 244 -16.53 -33.22 -3.69
CA HIS A 244 -17.10 -33.61 -4.97
C HIS A 244 -18.03 -32.50 -5.50
N PRO A 245 -17.93 -32.11 -6.79
CA PRO A 245 -18.83 -31.15 -7.39
C PRO A 245 -20.28 -31.59 -7.25
N VAL A 246 -21.14 -30.72 -6.73
CA VAL A 246 -22.59 -30.96 -6.62
C VAL A 246 -23.32 -29.80 -7.30
N PRO A 247 -24.34 -30.06 -8.13
CA PRO A 247 -25.13 -28.98 -8.71
C PRO A 247 -25.81 -28.13 -7.62
N PRO A 248 -26.11 -26.85 -7.89
CA PRO A 248 -26.92 -26.02 -7.00
C PRO A 248 -28.33 -26.61 -6.83
N ARG A 249 -29.00 -26.30 -5.71
CA ARG A 249 -30.37 -26.79 -5.45
C ARG A 249 -31.45 -26.11 -6.28
N TYR A 250 -31.12 -24.96 -6.86
CA TYR A 250 -32.03 -24.12 -7.63
C TYR A 250 -31.51 -23.98 -9.06
N SER A 251 -32.43 -23.88 -10.03
CA SER A 251 -32.06 -23.85 -11.45
C SER A 251 -31.31 -22.56 -11.79
N ILE A 252 -30.33 -22.67 -12.68
CA ILE A 252 -29.61 -21.51 -13.20
C ILE A 252 -30.51 -20.59 -14.05
N ASP A 253 -31.55 -21.15 -14.67
CA ASP A 253 -32.54 -20.38 -15.44
C ASP A 253 -33.33 -19.37 -14.58
N ASP A 254 -33.42 -19.63 -13.29
CA ASP A 254 -34.10 -18.75 -12.33
C ASP A 254 -33.45 -17.35 -12.29
N LEU A 255 -32.17 -17.20 -12.68
CA LEU A 255 -31.49 -15.89 -12.72
C LEU A 255 -32.25 -14.85 -13.55
N LEU A 256 -32.89 -15.28 -14.64
CA LEU A 256 -33.68 -14.41 -15.51
C LEU A 256 -34.99 -13.96 -14.86
N TYR A 257 -35.48 -14.70 -13.86
CA TYR A 257 -36.61 -14.29 -13.05
C TYR A 257 -36.15 -13.32 -11.95
N LEU A 258 -35.01 -13.60 -11.32
CA LEU A 258 -34.52 -12.85 -10.15
C LEU A 258 -34.01 -11.44 -10.46
N VAL A 259 -33.22 -11.31 -11.54
CA VAL A 259 -32.56 -10.05 -11.87
C VAL A 259 -33.40 -9.30 -12.90
N ASN A 260 -33.68 -8.03 -12.65
CA ASN A 260 -34.39 -7.19 -13.62
C ASN A 260 -33.41 -6.62 -14.65
N THR A 261 -33.83 -6.51 -15.91
CA THR A 261 -33.02 -5.90 -16.98
C THR A 261 -32.78 -4.40 -16.79
N ASP A 262 -33.65 -3.72 -16.04
CA ASP A 262 -33.40 -2.38 -15.51
C ASP A 262 -32.53 -2.46 -14.24
N ILE A 263 -31.24 -2.17 -14.41
CA ILE A 263 -30.22 -2.19 -13.35
C ILE A 263 -30.51 -1.25 -12.16
N ARG A 264 -31.49 -0.34 -12.27
CA ARG A 264 -31.90 0.55 -11.18
C ARG A 264 -32.80 -0.17 -10.16
N LYS A 265 -33.44 -1.27 -10.56
CA LYS A 265 -34.30 -2.06 -9.68
C LYS A 265 -33.45 -3.01 -8.83
N PRO A 266 -33.64 -3.02 -7.50
CA PRO A 266 -32.87 -3.88 -6.62
C PRO A 266 -33.26 -5.36 -6.82
N PHE A 267 -32.31 -6.25 -6.57
CA PHE A 267 -32.54 -7.70 -6.49
C PHE A 267 -31.76 -8.26 -5.30
N ASP A 268 -32.13 -9.48 -4.88
CA ASP A 268 -31.40 -10.17 -3.81
C ASP A 268 -30.20 -10.92 -4.38
N MET A 269 -28.98 -10.43 -4.11
CA MET A 269 -27.73 -11.06 -4.55
C MET A 269 -27.53 -12.45 -3.92
N ARG A 270 -28.10 -12.71 -2.75
CA ARG A 270 -28.08 -14.04 -2.14
C ARG A 270 -28.79 -15.05 -3.03
N GLU A 271 -29.95 -14.72 -3.58
CA GLU A 271 -30.72 -15.60 -4.46
C GLU A 271 -29.94 -15.94 -5.74
N VAL A 272 -29.15 -14.99 -6.26
CA VAL A 272 -28.21 -15.24 -7.37
C VAL A 272 -27.16 -16.27 -6.95
N LEU A 273 -26.50 -16.08 -5.80
CA LEU A 273 -25.48 -17.03 -5.33
C LEU A 273 -26.00 -18.45 -5.10
N LEU A 274 -27.25 -18.61 -4.63
CA LEU A 274 -27.84 -19.93 -4.44
C LEU A 274 -27.89 -20.77 -5.72
N ARG A 275 -27.82 -20.14 -6.90
CA ARG A 275 -27.83 -20.78 -8.22
C ARG A 275 -26.43 -20.93 -8.82
N LEU A 276 -25.42 -20.36 -8.16
CA LEU A 276 -24.03 -20.41 -8.60
C LEU A 276 -23.18 -21.38 -7.76
N VAL A 277 -23.51 -21.61 -6.49
CA VAL A 277 -22.69 -22.39 -5.56
C VAL A 277 -23.19 -23.83 -5.37
N ASP A 278 -22.26 -24.75 -5.10
CA ASP A 278 -22.53 -26.17 -4.96
C ASP A 278 -23.49 -26.48 -3.80
N ASP A 279 -24.50 -27.31 -4.08
CA ASP A 279 -25.59 -27.67 -3.15
C ASP A 279 -26.27 -26.46 -2.47
N SER A 280 -26.13 -25.26 -3.07
CA SER A 280 -26.55 -23.97 -2.50
C SER A 280 -26.01 -23.75 -1.08
N ARG A 281 -24.79 -24.20 -0.80
CA ARG A 281 -24.12 -24.06 0.51
C ARG A 281 -23.15 -22.89 0.54
N MET A 282 -23.18 -22.12 1.62
CA MET A 282 -22.22 -21.05 1.84
C MET A 282 -22.06 -20.74 3.33
N SER A 283 -20.85 -20.35 3.74
CA SER A 283 -20.58 -19.83 5.08
C SER A 283 -20.44 -18.32 5.02
N ILE A 284 -21.50 -17.61 5.44
CA ILE A 284 -21.54 -16.14 5.41
C ILE A 284 -20.62 -15.55 6.49
N PHE A 285 -19.64 -14.74 6.07
CA PHE A 285 -18.77 -13.99 6.95
C PHE A 285 -19.44 -12.70 7.41
N LYS A 286 -19.47 -12.47 8.73
CA LYS A 286 -20.09 -11.28 9.36
C LYS A 286 -21.52 -11.01 8.83
N PRO A 287 -22.48 -11.92 9.02
CA PRO A 287 -23.83 -11.78 8.49
C PRO A 287 -24.54 -10.51 8.99
N SER A 288 -24.27 -10.08 10.23
CA SER A 288 -24.94 -8.93 10.87
C SER A 288 -24.15 -7.61 10.79
N TYR A 289 -23.01 -7.56 10.10
CA TYR A 289 -22.18 -6.35 9.99
C TYR A 289 -21.87 -6.06 8.53
N GLY A 290 -22.02 -4.82 8.10
CA GLY A 290 -21.82 -4.43 6.70
C GLY A 290 -22.73 -5.24 5.75
N THR A 291 -24.04 -5.25 6.01
CA THR A 291 -25.02 -6.13 5.35
C THR A 291 -25.20 -5.83 3.86
N ASN A 292 -24.83 -4.63 3.42
CA ASN A 292 -24.92 -4.22 2.02
C ASN A 292 -23.87 -4.89 1.12
N MET A 293 -22.87 -5.54 1.72
CA MET A 293 -21.89 -6.36 1.03
C MET A 293 -21.89 -7.78 1.60
N LEU A 294 -22.27 -8.73 0.75
CA LEU A 294 -22.28 -10.15 1.06
C LEU A 294 -20.86 -10.69 0.90
N THR A 295 -20.33 -11.28 1.97
CA THR A 295 -19.05 -11.98 1.94
C THR A 295 -19.23 -13.38 2.45
N ALA A 296 -18.81 -14.40 1.70
CA ALA A 296 -19.02 -15.79 2.08
C ALA A 296 -17.95 -16.72 1.51
N TRP A 297 -17.70 -17.83 2.17
CA TRP A 297 -16.99 -18.96 1.55
C TRP A 297 -18.01 -19.93 0.95
N ALA A 298 -17.76 -20.39 -0.27
CA ALA A 298 -18.56 -21.41 -0.93
C ALA A 298 -17.67 -22.25 -1.86
N ASP A 299 -18.20 -23.38 -2.32
CA ASP A 299 -17.56 -24.22 -3.33
C ASP A 299 -18.32 -24.06 -4.66
N ILE A 300 -17.60 -23.94 -5.78
CA ILE A 300 -18.16 -23.89 -7.14
C ILE A 300 -17.42 -24.95 -7.96
N PHE A 301 -18.14 -25.96 -8.45
CA PHE A 301 -17.53 -27.15 -9.08
C PHE A 301 -16.46 -27.81 -8.19
N GLY A 302 -16.71 -27.85 -6.88
CA GLY A 302 -15.77 -28.36 -5.88
C GLY A 302 -14.57 -27.46 -5.57
N PHE A 303 -14.41 -26.31 -6.24
CA PHE A 303 -13.35 -25.34 -5.95
C PHE A 303 -13.78 -24.36 -4.86
N ARG A 304 -12.99 -24.27 -3.79
CA ARG A 304 -13.21 -23.30 -2.71
C ARG A 304 -12.95 -21.88 -3.18
N ALA A 305 -13.93 -20.99 -3.02
CA ALA A 305 -13.81 -19.57 -3.32
C ALA A 305 -14.33 -18.70 -2.17
N GLY A 306 -13.70 -17.54 -1.99
CA GLY A 306 -14.24 -16.42 -1.25
C GLY A 306 -15.09 -15.57 -2.17
N ILE A 307 -16.29 -15.21 -1.76
CA ILE A 307 -17.22 -14.39 -2.55
C ILE A 307 -17.28 -13.01 -1.91
N VAL A 308 -17.18 -11.96 -2.73
CA VAL A 308 -17.44 -10.56 -2.35
C VAL A 308 -18.47 -10.00 -3.33
N ALA A 309 -19.69 -9.78 -2.87
CA ALA A 309 -20.81 -9.42 -3.73
C ALA A 309 -21.60 -8.23 -3.17
N ASN A 310 -22.01 -7.31 -4.03
CA ASN A 310 -22.86 -6.19 -3.63
C ASN A 310 -24.30 -6.68 -3.45
N GLN A 311 -24.75 -6.80 -2.19
CA GLN A 311 -26.15 -7.07 -1.87
C GLN A 311 -27.02 -5.83 -2.15
N THR A 312 -26.46 -4.66 -1.87
CA THR A 312 -27.07 -3.38 -2.26
C THR A 312 -26.04 -2.53 -2.99
N PRO A 313 -26.46 -1.60 -3.86
CA PRO A 313 -25.52 -0.91 -4.73
C PRO A 313 -24.56 0.10 -4.09
N VAL A 314 -24.73 0.44 -2.81
CA VAL A 314 -23.93 1.50 -2.17
C VAL A 314 -23.06 0.93 -1.04
N ILE A 315 -21.76 1.26 -1.06
CA ILE A 315 -20.78 0.83 -0.06
C ILE A 315 -20.71 1.87 1.08
N HIS A 316 -20.96 1.46 2.33
CA HIS A 316 -20.71 2.29 3.52
C HIS A 316 -19.40 1.85 4.23
N PRO A 317 -18.94 2.56 5.29
CA PRO A 317 -17.66 2.25 5.90
C PRO A 317 -17.60 0.82 6.46
N HIS A 318 -18.72 0.31 6.98
CA HIS A 318 -18.78 -1.03 7.57
C HIS A 318 -18.56 -2.13 6.53
N GLU A 319 -19.18 -2.01 5.37
CA GLU A 319 -18.99 -2.90 4.23
C GLU A 319 -17.54 -2.87 3.76
N ALA A 320 -16.96 -1.67 3.60
CA ALA A 320 -15.57 -1.54 3.17
C ALA A 320 -14.60 -2.23 4.12
N LEU A 321 -14.76 -2.02 5.44
CA LEU A 321 -13.94 -2.68 6.46
C LEU A 321 -14.15 -4.21 6.50
N LYS A 322 -15.41 -4.66 6.32
CA LYS A 322 -15.77 -6.09 6.26
C LYS A 322 -15.07 -6.78 5.09
N ALA A 323 -15.21 -6.24 3.88
CA ALA A 323 -14.61 -6.81 2.69
C ALA A 323 -13.06 -6.76 2.76
N ALA A 324 -12.48 -5.67 3.26
CA ALA A 324 -11.03 -5.57 3.46
C ALA A 324 -10.49 -6.65 4.42
N GLN A 325 -11.22 -6.97 5.49
CA GLN A 325 -10.88 -8.07 6.37
C GLN A 325 -11.05 -9.43 5.68
N PHE A 326 -12.16 -9.63 4.98
CA PHE A 326 -12.45 -10.89 4.29
C PHE A 326 -11.41 -11.24 3.22
N ILE A 327 -11.00 -10.25 2.42
CA ILE A 327 -9.93 -10.42 1.42
C ILE A 327 -8.61 -10.84 2.08
N ARG A 328 -8.26 -10.26 3.23
CA ARG A 328 -7.06 -10.67 3.98
C ARG A 328 -7.14 -12.11 4.48
N LEU A 329 -8.31 -12.56 4.94
CA LEU A 329 -8.54 -13.95 5.33
C LEU A 329 -8.41 -14.90 4.13
N CYS A 330 -8.98 -14.54 2.99
CA CYS A 330 -8.81 -15.33 1.77
C CYS A 330 -7.34 -15.42 1.34
N ASN A 331 -6.57 -14.34 1.48
CA ASN A 331 -5.13 -14.36 1.22
C ASN A 331 -4.36 -15.27 2.19
N GLN A 332 -4.70 -15.24 3.48
CA GLN A 332 -4.06 -16.10 4.49
C GLN A 332 -4.27 -17.59 4.17
N GLU A 333 -5.45 -17.95 3.68
CA GLU A 333 -5.82 -19.32 3.34
C GLU A 333 -5.56 -19.68 1.86
N ASN A 334 -4.91 -18.79 1.10
CA ASN A 334 -4.68 -18.93 -0.35
C ASN A 334 -5.95 -19.25 -1.16
N THR A 335 -7.10 -18.72 -0.74
CA THR A 335 -8.41 -18.95 -1.37
C THR A 335 -8.66 -17.90 -2.47
N PRO A 336 -8.98 -18.29 -3.73
CA PRO A 336 -9.34 -17.34 -4.78
C PRO A 336 -10.62 -16.57 -4.44
N ILE A 337 -10.77 -15.38 -5.02
CA ILE A 337 -11.88 -14.47 -4.71
C ILE A 337 -12.72 -14.20 -5.96
N VAL A 338 -14.02 -14.38 -5.84
CA VAL A 338 -15.02 -14.02 -6.85
C VAL A 338 -15.71 -12.71 -6.45
N PHE A 339 -15.63 -11.70 -7.31
CA PHE A 339 -16.29 -10.41 -7.14
C PHE A 339 -17.54 -10.33 -8.02
N LEU A 340 -18.69 -10.06 -7.42
CA LEU A 340 -19.95 -9.87 -8.16
C LEU A 340 -20.40 -8.41 -8.02
N HIS A 341 -20.26 -7.65 -9.11
CA HIS A 341 -20.52 -6.22 -9.13
C HIS A 341 -22.00 -5.95 -9.36
N ASN A 342 -22.55 -5.18 -8.42
CA ASN A 342 -23.74 -4.38 -8.62
C ASN A 342 -23.60 -3.14 -7.72
N VAL A 343 -22.72 -2.22 -8.10
CA VAL A 343 -22.27 -1.08 -7.29
C VAL A 343 -22.39 0.24 -8.04
N THR A 344 -23.05 1.21 -7.41
CA THR A 344 -23.18 2.59 -7.89
C THR A 344 -22.15 3.53 -7.26
N GLY A 345 -21.46 3.10 -6.21
CA GLY A 345 -20.34 3.80 -5.59
C GLY A 345 -20.30 3.65 -4.07
N PHE A 346 -19.56 4.55 -3.43
CA PHE A 346 -19.57 4.69 -1.97
C PHE A 346 -20.68 5.66 -1.53
N MET A 347 -21.15 5.50 -0.30
CA MET A 347 -22.11 6.43 0.29
C MET A 347 -21.49 7.83 0.41
N VAL A 348 -22.23 8.84 -0.03
CA VAL A 348 -21.83 10.24 -0.02
C VAL A 348 -22.58 11.05 1.04
N GLY A 349 -22.02 12.20 1.42
CA GLY A 349 -22.63 13.13 2.37
C GLY A 349 -21.92 13.17 3.71
N THR A 350 -22.16 14.24 4.47
CA THR A 350 -21.39 14.61 5.67
C THR A 350 -21.27 13.47 6.69
N LYS A 351 -22.33 12.70 6.91
CA LYS A 351 -22.30 11.55 7.84
C LYS A 351 -21.37 10.43 7.37
N ALA A 352 -21.37 10.13 6.07
CA ALA A 352 -20.48 9.13 5.49
C ALA A 352 -19.02 9.60 5.53
N GLU A 353 -18.77 10.86 5.16
CA GLU A 353 -17.44 11.46 5.22
C GLU A 353 -16.87 11.49 6.65
N HIS A 354 -17.64 11.98 7.61
CA HIS A 354 -17.20 12.07 9.01
C HIS A 354 -17.04 10.71 9.69
N SER A 355 -17.72 9.66 9.21
CA SER A 355 -17.50 8.28 9.69
C SER A 355 -16.27 7.62 9.05
N GLY A 356 -15.54 8.32 8.19
CA GLY A 356 -14.29 7.86 7.60
C GLY A 356 -14.46 6.95 6.39
N ILE A 357 -15.50 7.17 5.56
CA ILE A 357 -15.75 6.37 4.35
C ILE A 357 -14.54 6.31 3.42
N ILE A 358 -13.80 7.42 3.24
CA ILE A 358 -12.58 7.46 2.42
C ILE A 358 -11.51 6.54 2.99
N LYS A 359 -11.27 6.59 4.31
CA LYS A 359 -10.28 5.75 4.98
C LYS A 359 -10.66 4.26 4.90
N ALA A 360 -11.93 3.94 5.12
CA ALA A 360 -12.44 2.58 5.03
C ALA A 360 -12.37 2.06 3.58
N GLY A 361 -12.76 2.88 2.61
CA GLY A 361 -12.66 2.59 1.17
C GLY A 361 -11.20 2.37 0.74
N ALA A 362 -10.27 3.21 1.20
CA ALA A 362 -8.85 3.04 0.93
C ALA A 362 -8.29 1.72 1.51
N GLN A 363 -8.78 1.26 2.66
CA GLN A 363 -8.41 -0.05 3.21
C GLN A 363 -8.95 -1.20 2.36
N LEU A 364 -10.16 -1.10 1.82
CA LEU A 364 -10.71 -2.08 0.88
C LEU A 364 -9.91 -2.10 -0.42
N VAL A 365 -9.73 -0.95 -1.05
CA VAL A 365 -8.94 -0.81 -2.29
C VAL A 365 -7.52 -1.34 -2.08
N SER A 366 -6.88 -1.01 -0.96
CA SER A 366 -5.56 -1.57 -0.62
C SER A 366 -5.58 -3.09 -0.43
N ALA A 367 -6.61 -3.65 0.18
CA ALA A 367 -6.74 -5.10 0.33
C ALA A 367 -6.90 -5.80 -1.03
N VAL A 368 -7.69 -5.22 -1.94
CA VAL A 368 -7.82 -5.70 -3.33
C VAL A 368 -6.46 -5.62 -4.05
N SER A 369 -5.81 -4.45 -4.06
CA SER A 369 -4.54 -4.23 -4.76
C SER A 369 -3.38 -5.08 -4.26
N CYS A 370 -3.35 -5.37 -2.94
CA CYS A 370 -2.27 -6.15 -2.33
C CYS A 370 -2.58 -7.64 -2.25
N SER A 371 -3.74 -8.07 -2.74
CA SER A 371 -4.11 -9.48 -2.78
C SER A 371 -3.21 -10.25 -3.74
N THR A 372 -2.77 -11.43 -3.31
CA THR A 372 -1.92 -12.34 -4.09
C THR A 372 -2.67 -13.55 -4.61
N VAL A 373 -3.87 -13.82 -4.10
CA VAL A 373 -4.77 -14.88 -4.59
C VAL A 373 -5.47 -14.46 -5.90
N PRO A 374 -5.83 -15.41 -6.78
CA PRO A 374 -6.56 -15.11 -8.01
C PRO A 374 -7.89 -14.41 -7.75
N HIS A 375 -8.19 -13.37 -8.52
CA HIS A 375 -9.48 -12.69 -8.52
C HIS A 375 -10.23 -12.95 -9.82
N ILE A 376 -11.54 -13.20 -9.74
CA ILE A 376 -12.45 -13.32 -10.88
C ILE A 376 -13.60 -12.34 -10.66
N SER A 377 -13.87 -11.46 -11.61
CA SER A 377 -14.87 -10.40 -11.47
C SER A 377 -16.00 -10.59 -12.49
N ILE A 378 -17.25 -10.47 -12.06
CA ILE A 378 -18.43 -10.48 -12.94
C ILE A 378 -19.22 -9.19 -12.70
N ILE A 379 -19.56 -8.47 -13.78
CA ILE A 379 -20.41 -7.28 -13.74
C ILE A 379 -21.84 -7.68 -14.13
N LEU A 380 -22.72 -7.80 -13.13
CA LEU A 380 -24.11 -8.22 -13.31
C LEU A 380 -25.03 -7.02 -13.58
N GLY A 381 -24.74 -5.90 -12.90
CA GLY A 381 -25.52 -4.67 -12.94
C GLY A 381 -24.63 -3.44 -13.06
N ALA A 382 -24.81 -2.47 -12.16
CA ALA A 382 -23.99 -1.27 -12.14
C ALA A 382 -22.55 -1.58 -11.68
N SER A 383 -21.58 -0.88 -12.25
CA SER A 383 -20.20 -0.86 -11.78
C SER A 383 -19.62 0.53 -12.00
N TYR A 384 -19.96 1.45 -11.10
CA TYR A 384 -19.64 2.88 -11.25
C TYR A 384 -18.55 3.39 -10.31
N GLY A 385 -17.73 4.30 -10.84
CA GLY A 385 -16.79 5.14 -10.09
C GLY A 385 -15.87 4.35 -9.15
N ALA A 386 -15.69 4.86 -7.94
CA ALA A 386 -14.85 4.19 -6.93
C ALA A 386 -15.38 2.82 -6.50
N GLY A 387 -16.67 2.52 -6.74
CA GLY A 387 -17.23 1.20 -6.52
C GLY A 387 -16.59 0.13 -7.41
N ASN A 388 -16.34 0.46 -8.69
CA ASN A 388 -15.61 -0.43 -9.61
C ASN A 388 -14.21 -0.77 -9.07
N TYR A 389 -13.53 0.21 -8.48
CA TYR A 389 -12.20 0.01 -7.91
C TYR A 389 -12.23 -0.94 -6.71
N ALA A 390 -13.18 -0.71 -5.80
CA ALA A 390 -13.33 -1.47 -4.57
C ALA A 390 -13.74 -2.94 -4.82
N MET A 391 -14.36 -3.22 -5.98
CA MET A 391 -14.82 -4.55 -6.36
C MET A 391 -13.87 -5.28 -7.33
N CYS A 392 -12.62 -4.82 -7.49
CA CYS A 392 -11.64 -5.43 -8.40
C CYS A 392 -12.03 -5.31 -9.90
N GLY A 393 -12.29 -4.08 -10.35
CA GLY A 393 -12.41 -3.76 -11.77
C GLY A 393 -11.09 -3.90 -12.55
N ARG A 394 -11.12 -3.68 -13.87
CA ARG A 394 -10.00 -3.96 -14.80
C ARG A 394 -8.63 -3.50 -14.34
N SER A 395 -8.50 -2.28 -13.79
CA SER A 395 -7.23 -1.71 -13.34
C SER A 395 -6.57 -2.47 -12.17
N TYR A 396 -7.34 -3.30 -11.46
CA TYR A 396 -6.88 -4.14 -10.34
C TYR A 396 -6.48 -5.54 -10.79
N ARG A 397 -6.42 -5.77 -12.11
CA ARG A 397 -5.89 -6.98 -12.76
C ARG A 397 -6.51 -8.28 -12.24
N PRO A 398 -7.85 -8.41 -12.22
CA PRO A 398 -8.44 -9.73 -12.01
C PRO A 398 -7.95 -10.69 -13.11
N ARG A 399 -7.81 -11.97 -12.77
CA ARG A 399 -7.45 -13.02 -13.74
C ARG A 399 -8.42 -13.01 -14.90
N PHE A 400 -9.71 -12.88 -14.59
CA PHE A 400 -10.78 -12.77 -15.56
C PHE A 400 -11.80 -11.73 -15.12
N LEU A 401 -12.33 -10.95 -16.05
CA LEU A 401 -13.44 -10.03 -15.83
C LEU A 401 -14.49 -10.23 -16.91
N PHE A 402 -15.74 -10.57 -16.57
CA PHE A 402 -16.84 -10.68 -17.52
C PHE A 402 -18.00 -9.74 -17.18
N THR A 403 -18.84 -9.46 -18.17
CA THR A 403 -19.99 -8.55 -18.02
C THR A 403 -21.26 -9.25 -18.52
N TRP A 404 -22.40 -9.09 -17.83
CA TRP A 404 -23.70 -9.50 -18.36
C TRP A 404 -24.18 -8.51 -19.43
N PRO A 405 -25.09 -8.89 -20.36
CA PRO A 405 -25.60 -7.97 -21.38
C PRO A 405 -26.22 -6.69 -20.78
N THR A 406 -26.83 -6.81 -19.60
CA THR A 406 -27.41 -5.69 -18.82
C THR A 406 -26.38 -4.88 -18.05
N GLY A 407 -25.16 -5.37 -17.88
CA GLY A 407 -24.11 -4.72 -17.11
C GLY A 407 -23.81 -3.31 -17.61
N ARG A 408 -23.48 -2.42 -16.68
CA ARG A 408 -23.09 -1.03 -16.98
C ARG A 408 -21.83 -0.64 -16.24
N CYS A 409 -20.86 -0.08 -16.93
CA CYS A 409 -19.59 0.34 -16.34
C CYS A 409 -19.18 1.73 -16.83
N SER A 410 -18.96 2.65 -15.91
CA SER A 410 -18.60 4.05 -16.21
C SER A 410 -18.07 4.76 -14.96
N VAL A 411 -17.62 6.01 -15.12
CA VAL A 411 -17.14 6.83 -14.00
C VAL A 411 -18.26 7.17 -13.00
N MET A 412 -19.50 7.31 -13.46
CA MET A 412 -20.70 7.54 -12.65
C MET A 412 -21.97 7.26 -13.49
N GLY A 413 -23.13 7.15 -12.84
CA GLY A 413 -24.39 6.94 -13.55
C GLY A 413 -24.73 8.07 -14.53
N PRO A 414 -25.35 7.79 -15.70
CA PRO A 414 -25.64 8.82 -16.72
C PRO A 414 -26.44 10.02 -16.19
N ASP A 415 -27.45 9.78 -15.34
CA ASP A 415 -28.25 10.84 -14.73
C ASP A 415 -27.44 11.73 -13.78
N GLN A 416 -26.53 11.13 -13.01
CA GLN A 416 -25.65 11.86 -12.09
C GLN A 416 -24.68 12.75 -12.88
N LEU A 417 -24.12 12.22 -13.97
CA LEU A 417 -23.18 12.93 -14.82
C LEU A 417 -23.84 14.13 -15.49
N ALA A 418 -25.01 13.92 -16.10
CA ALA A 418 -25.80 14.98 -16.72
C ALA A 418 -26.23 16.05 -15.70
N GLY A 419 -26.73 15.64 -14.53
CA GLY A 419 -27.18 16.56 -13.48
C GLY A 419 -26.06 17.42 -12.90
N VAL A 420 -24.85 16.87 -12.74
CA VAL A 420 -23.67 17.63 -12.29
C VAL A 420 -23.27 18.68 -13.32
N VAL A 421 -23.22 18.33 -14.61
CA VAL A 421 -22.86 19.26 -15.68
C VAL A 421 -23.91 20.36 -15.84
N GLU A 422 -25.20 20.01 -15.79
CA GLU A 422 -26.31 20.98 -15.79
C GLU A 422 -26.18 21.96 -14.62
N THR A 423 -25.92 21.45 -13.41
CA THR A 423 -25.74 22.28 -12.21
C THR A 423 -24.53 23.22 -12.32
N ILE A 424 -23.39 22.70 -12.78
CA ILE A 424 -22.16 23.50 -12.96
C ILE A 424 -22.40 24.60 -13.98
N ARG A 425 -22.99 24.28 -15.13
CA ARG A 425 -23.22 25.25 -16.21
C ARG A 425 -24.28 26.28 -15.86
N THR A 426 -25.35 25.87 -15.17
CA THR A 426 -26.36 26.80 -14.66
C THR A 426 -25.76 27.78 -13.63
N LYS A 427 -24.87 27.30 -12.75
CA LYS A 427 -24.17 28.16 -11.78
C LYS A 427 -23.06 29.01 -12.39
N SER A 428 -22.53 28.61 -13.54
CA SER A 428 -21.49 29.33 -14.29
C SER A 428 -22.05 30.47 -15.17
N ASN A 429 -23.36 30.76 -15.09
CA ASN A 429 -24.05 31.87 -15.79
C ASN A 429 -23.65 33.30 -15.34
N GLY A 430 -22.47 33.47 -14.75
CA GLY A 430 -21.76 34.75 -14.77
C GLY A 430 -21.07 35.05 -16.12
N GLY A 431 -21.00 34.09 -17.07
CA GLY A 431 -20.28 34.31 -18.33
C GLY A 431 -20.62 33.41 -19.55
N SER A 432 -21.54 32.44 -19.47
CA SER A 432 -21.93 31.62 -20.63
C SER A 432 -23.05 32.26 -21.47
N LYS A 433 -22.87 32.34 -22.79
CA LYS A 433 -23.87 32.78 -23.79
C LYS A 433 -25.01 31.76 -24.04
N LEU A 434 -24.99 30.61 -23.35
CA LEU A 434 -25.95 29.53 -23.60
C LEU A 434 -27.25 29.78 -22.82
N SER A 435 -28.37 29.69 -23.53
CA SER A 435 -29.70 29.72 -22.95
C SER A 435 -29.94 28.51 -22.02
N PRO A 436 -30.88 28.61 -21.06
CA PRO A 436 -31.28 27.47 -20.21
C PRO A 436 -31.69 26.23 -21.02
N ASP A 437 -32.35 26.42 -22.16
CA ASP A 437 -32.76 25.33 -23.05
C ASP A 437 -31.55 24.65 -23.72
N GLU A 438 -30.53 25.40 -24.12
CA GLU A 438 -29.29 24.84 -24.65
C GLU A 438 -28.49 24.06 -23.60
N ILE A 439 -28.46 24.53 -22.34
CA ILE A 439 -27.82 23.82 -21.23
C ILE A 439 -28.52 22.47 -21.00
N LYS A 440 -29.86 22.48 -20.99
CA LYS A 440 -30.68 21.27 -20.82
C LYS A 440 -30.50 20.30 -21.99
N ALA A 441 -30.45 20.81 -23.23
CA ALA A 441 -30.20 20.00 -24.42
C ALA A 441 -28.81 19.35 -24.38
N GLN A 442 -27.77 20.08 -23.99
CA GLN A 442 -26.42 19.52 -23.85
C GLN A 442 -26.31 18.51 -22.71
N ALA A 443 -26.98 18.74 -21.58
CA ALA A 443 -27.04 17.77 -20.48
C ALA A 443 -27.80 16.48 -20.90
N ALA A 444 -28.87 16.62 -21.71
CA ALA A 444 -29.56 15.48 -22.29
C ALA A 444 -28.67 14.71 -23.26
N GLN A 445 -27.96 15.39 -24.16
CA GLN A 445 -27.01 14.75 -25.07
C GLN A 445 -25.92 13.99 -24.31
N LEU A 446 -25.35 14.61 -23.27
CA LEU A 446 -24.33 13.98 -22.44
C LEU A 446 -24.87 12.78 -21.64
N ARG A 447 -26.14 12.80 -21.22
CA ARG A 447 -26.81 11.65 -20.62
C ARG A 447 -26.86 10.47 -21.59
N GLU A 448 -27.26 10.72 -22.84
CA GLU A 448 -27.35 9.68 -23.87
C GLU A 448 -25.96 9.13 -24.24
N ASP A 449 -24.97 10.01 -24.40
CA ASP A 449 -23.58 9.60 -24.65
C ASP A 449 -23.03 8.76 -23.48
N ALA A 450 -23.22 9.20 -22.24
CA ALA A 450 -22.80 8.45 -21.06
C ALA A 450 -23.55 7.12 -20.92
N TYR A 451 -24.83 7.06 -21.29
CA TYR A 451 -25.59 5.81 -21.30
C TYR A 451 -25.01 4.84 -22.33
N ARG A 452 -24.82 5.28 -23.58
CA ARG A 452 -24.21 4.48 -24.66
C ARG A 452 -22.83 3.96 -24.27
N ASP A 453 -21.95 4.85 -23.78
CA ASP A 453 -20.57 4.51 -23.45
C ASP A 453 -20.47 3.58 -22.22
N SER A 454 -21.50 3.58 -21.35
CA SER A 454 -21.58 2.68 -20.19
C SER A 454 -22.04 1.25 -20.51
N THR A 455 -22.55 1.00 -21.73
CA THR A 455 -23.07 -0.33 -22.09
C THR A 455 -22.00 -1.42 -22.08
N SER A 456 -22.41 -2.65 -21.82
CA SER A 456 -21.56 -3.85 -21.91
C SER A 456 -20.88 -3.95 -23.28
N TYR A 457 -21.60 -3.69 -24.38
CA TYR A 457 -21.04 -3.72 -25.73
C TYR A 457 -19.98 -2.63 -25.97
N ALA A 458 -20.21 -1.40 -25.51
CA ALA A 458 -19.21 -0.33 -25.62
C ALA A 458 -17.95 -0.65 -24.81
N THR A 459 -18.11 -1.11 -23.58
CA THR A 459 -16.98 -1.43 -22.68
C THR A 459 -16.20 -2.66 -23.14
N SER A 460 -16.88 -3.72 -23.60
CA SER A 460 -16.27 -4.92 -24.17
C SER A 460 -15.53 -4.61 -25.49
N SER A 461 -16.06 -3.71 -26.32
CA SER A 461 -15.38 -3.26 -27.55
C SER A 461 -14.03 -2.58 -27.30
N MET A 462 -13.81 -2.08 -26.08
CA MET A 462 -12.58 -1.43 -25.64
C MET A 462 -11.73 -2.33 -24.72
N LEU A 463 -12.07 -3.62 -24.62
CA LEU A 463 -11.37 -4.62 -23.81
C LEU A 463 -11.36 -4.31 -22.30
N ILE A 464 -12.38 -3.58 -21.83
CA ILE A 464 -12.55 -3.31 -20.39
C ILE A 464 -12.95 -4.58 -19.65
N ASP A 465 -13.63 -5.51 -20.33
CA ASP A 465 -13.91 -6.88 -19.91
C ASP A 465 -13.32 -7.91 -20.90
N ASP A 466 -13.28 -9.17 -20.49
CA ASP A 466 -12.80 -10.32 -21.26
C ASP A 466 -13.95 -10.97 -22.06
N GLY A 467 -15.15 -10.39 -22.02
CA GLY A 467 -16.31 -10.85 -22.78
C GLY A 467 -17.64 -10.58 -22.09
N ILE A 468 -18.70 -10.57 -22.90
CA ILE A 468 -20.08 -10.56 -22.45
C ILE A 468 -20.57 -12.01 -22.40
N ILE A 469 -21.21 -12.41 -21.30
CA ILE A 469 -21.71 -13.78 -21.07
C ILE A 469 -23.20 -13.79 -20.80
N ASP A 470 -23.91 -14.83 -21.22
CA ASP A 470 -25.29 -15.06 -20.77
C ASP A 470 -25.30 -15.22 -19.24
N PRO A 471 -26.23 -14.59 -18.51
CA PRO A 471 -26.38 -14.78 -17.08
C PRO A 471 -26.38 -16.26 -16.65
N ARG A 472 -26.96 -17.13 -17.47
CA ARG A 472 -27.07 -18.58 -17.22
C ARG A 472 -25.73 -19.31 -17.33
N ASP A 473 -24.78 -18.78 -18.08
CA ASP A 473 -23.45 -19.38 -18.24
C ASP A 473 -22.51 -19.02 -17.08
N THR A 474 -22.91 -18.11 -16.17
CA THR A 474 -22.05 -17.58 -15.11
C THR A 474 -21.41 -18.68 -14.27
N ARG A 475 -22.15 -19.74 -13.91
CA ARG A 475 -21.60 -20.83 -13.08
C ARG A 475 -20.51 -21.60 -13.82
N ASP A 476 -20.73 -21.93 -15.09
CA ASP A 476 -19.78 -22.69 -15.91
C ASP A 476 -18.54 -21.87 -16.21
N VAL A 477 -18.72 -20.57 -16.51
CA VAL A 477 -17.62 -19.61 -16.67
C VAL A 477 -16.78 -19.51 -15.40
N LEU A 478 -17.40 -19.38 -14.22
CA LEU A 478 -16.68 -19.36 -12.95
C LEU A 478 -15.93 -20.68 -12.70
N GLY A 479 -16.56 -21.82 -13.01
CA GLY A 479 -15.93 -23.14 -12.92
C GLY A 479 -14.66 -23.25 -13.77
N MET A 480 -14.75 -22.88 -15.05
CA MET A 480 -13.60 -22.85 -15.97
C MET A 480 -12.51 -21.89 -15.47
N CYS A 481 -12.87 -20.68 -15.03
CA CYS A 481 -11.90 -19.71 -14.52
C CYS A 481 -11.19 -20.18 -13.24
N LEU A 482 -11.90 -20.86 -12.34
CA LEU A 482 -11.34 -21.42 -11.12
C LEU A 482 -10.40 -22.59 -11.43
N GLU A 483 -10.79 -23.46 -12.36
CA GLU A 483 -9.94 -24.56 -12.84
C GLU A 483 -8.63 -24.02 -13.47
N ILE A 484 -8.74 -23.03 -14.36
CA ILE A 484 -7.59 -22.40 -15.02
C ILE A 484 -6.72 -21.66 -14.00
N SER A 485 -7.31 -20.97 -13.02
CA SER A 485 -6.55 -20.27 -11.97
C SER A 485 -5.86 -21.24 -10.99
N GLY A 486 -6.24 -22.52 -11.02
CA GLY A 486 -5.68 -23.61 -10.21
C GLY A 486 -4.42 -24.25 -10.80
N THR A 487 -3.97 -23.87 -11.99
CA THR A 487 -2.64 -24.24 -12.49
C THR A 487 -1.58 -23.38 -11.81
N LYS A 488 -0.35 -23.90 -11.62
CA LYS A 488 0.75 -23.14 -11.00
C LYS A 488 1.14 -21.95 -11.88
N GLY A 489 0.52 -20.79 -11.69
CA GLY A 489 1.07 -19.53 -12.17
C GLY A 489 2.38 -19.25 -11.43
N SER A 490 3.50 -19.11 -12.15
CA SER A 490 4.69 -18.49 -11.57
C SER A 490 4.27 -17.15 -10.96
N SER A 491 4.64 -16.87 -9.70
CA SER A 491 4.51 -15.52 -9.13
C SER A 491 5.06 -14.54 -10.17
N SER A 492 4.21 -13.65 -10.68
CA SER A 492 4.60 -12.62 -11.64
C SER A 492 5.43 -11.57 -10.92
N THR A 493 6.60 -11.95 -10.43
CA THR A 493 7.56 -11.04 -9.81
C THR A 493 8.39 -10.30 -10.85
N LEU A 494 8.23 -10.60 -12.15
CA LEU A 494 9.10 -10.08 -13.23
C LEU A 494 8.39 -9.31 -14.36
N ILE A 495 7.07 -9.08 -14.29
CA ILE A 495 6.38 -8.16 -15.22
C ILE A 495 5.58 -7.13 -14.38
N ARG A 496 6.30 -6.36 -13.56
CA ARG A 496 5.83 -5.03 -13.14
C ARG A 496 6.24 -4.06 -14.24
N GLU A 497 5.58 -4.12 -15.39
CA GLU A 497 5.75 -3.05 -16.36
C GLU A 497 5.18 -1.76 -15.78
N LYS A 498 6.05 -0.76 -15.73
CA LYS A 498 5.70 0.64 -15.52
C LYS A 498 4.52 0.97 -16.43
N CYS A 499 3.47 1.52 -15.84
CA CYS A 499 2.37 2.17 -16.55
C CYS A 499 2.91 2.99 -17.73
N THR A 500 2.68 2.53 -18.96
CA THR A 500 3.16 3.16 -20.21
C THR A 500 2.38 4.41 -20.61
N LEU A 501 1.53 4.95 -19.71
CA LEU A 501 0.91 6.27 -19.86
C LEU A 501 1.70 7.41 -19.20
N CYS A 502 2.90 7.15 -18.66
CA CYS A 502 3.75 8.20 -18.09
C CYS A 502 5.16 8.18 -18.71
N PRO A 503 5.60 9.26 -19.39
CA PRO A 503 6.94 9.30 -19.96
C PRO A 503 7.99 9.52 -18.86
N ARG A 504 9.04 8.70 -18.92
CA ARG A 504 10.37 8.77 -18.27
C ARG A 504 10.59 7.85 -17.05
N GLY A 505 11.55 6.94 -17.24
CA GLY A 505 12.04 5.99 -16.24
C GLY A 505 13.34 6.44 -15.57
N LEU A 506 13.60 5.81 -14.42
CA LEU A 506 14.85 5.57 -13.66
C LEU A 506 14.33 5.21 -12.24
N LEU A 507 14.60 4.09 -11.56
CA LEU A 507 15.75 3.22 -11.46
C LEU A 507 15.27 1.82 -11.03
N ASP A 508 15.98 0.77 -11.45
CA ASP A 508 16.11 -0.45 -10.66
C ASP A 508 17.61 -0.77 -10.56
N SER A 509 18.10 -0.86 -9.33
CA SER A 509 19.31 -1.60 -8.96
C SER A 509 19.46 -1.54 -7.43
N THR A 510 19.19 -2.65 -6.73
CA THR A 510 20.19 -3.28 -5.85
C THR A 510 19.65 -4.54 -5.14
N ARG A 511 20.33 -5.66 -5.46
CA ARG A 511 20.63 -6.83 -4.62
C ARG A 511 19.59 -7.96 -4.50
N ALA A 512 19.75 -8.92 -5.41
CA ALA A 512 19.90 -10.33 -5.03
C ALA A 512 21.31 -10.55 -4.44
N HIS A 513 21.38 -11.09 -3.22
CA HIS A 513 22.50 -11.92 -2.71
C HIS A 513 22.03 -12.73 -1.49
N ASP A 514 22.56 -13.96 -1.43
CA ASP A 514 22.56 -14.94 -0.35
C ASP A 514 21.36 -15.89 -0.17
N TYR A 515 21.44 -17.03 -0.87
CA TYR A 515 21.14 -18.35 -0.30
C TYR A 515 22.30 -19.31 -0.61
N HIS A 516 23.33 -19.26 0.24
CA HIS A 516 24.28 -20.35 0.44
C HIS A 516 24.25 -20.72 1.93
N GLN A 517 24.29 -22.04 2.21
CA GLN A 517 24.31 -22.72 3.51
C GLN A 517 22.96 -23.19 4.08
N THR A 518 22.43 -24.28 3.51
CA THR A 518 21.96 -25.40 4.34
C THR A 518 22.19 -26.71 3.58
N LEU A 519 23.45 -27.12 3.46
CA LEU A 519 23.80 -28.47 3.03
C LEU A 519 25.06 -28.89 3.79
N ASN A 520 24.84 -29.54 4.93
CA ASN A 520 25.67 -30.60 5.53
C ASN A 520 25.34 -30.75 7.01
N LEU A 521 24.33 -31.56 7.33
CA LEU A 521 24.46 -32.54 8.40
C LEU A 521 23.37 -33.62 8.28
N MET A 522 23.87 -34.85 8.25
CA MET A 522 23.17 -36.14 8.37
C MET A 522 22.62 -36.81 7.11
N LEU A 523 23.56 -37.28 6.29
CA LEU A 523 23.64 -38.72 6.01
C LEU A 523 23.76 -39.51 7.31
N LYS A 524 22.81 -40.41 7.61
CA LYS A 524 23.04 -41.76 8.17
C LYS A 524 21.73 -42.55 8.37
N CYS A 525 21.75 -43.77 7.82
CA CYS A 525 20.96 -44.96 8.16
C CYS A 525 19.51 -45.01 7.63
N ASN A 526 19.25 -45.70 6.50
CA ASN A 526 19.14 -47.17 6.29
C ASN A 526 17.75 -47.75 6.64
N GLY A 527 17.10 -48.33 5.63
CA GLY A 527 16.52 -49.67 5.78
C GLY A 527 15.08 -49.89 5.26
N LEU A 528 14.98 -50.85 4.33
CA LEU A 528 13.84 -51.77 4.04
C LEU A 528 12.78 -51.24 3.06
N ARG A 529 12.79 -51.69 1.79
CA ARG A 529 12.30 -52.97 1.22
C ARG A 529 10.78 -53.07 1.04
N SER A 530 10.39 -53.02 -0.24
CA SER A 530 9.45 -53.89 -0.98
C SER A 530 8.17 -54.43 -0.32
N SER A 531 7.07 -54.34 -1.09
CA SER A 531 6.25 -55.46 -1.62
C SER A 531 4.74 -55.47 -1.35
N SER A 532 4.00 -55.66 -2.46
CA SER A 532 2.80 -56.48 -2.66
C SER A 532 1.44 -56.15 -2.02
N SER A 533 0.51 -55.74 -2.90
CA SER A 533 -0.73 -56.42 -3.32
C SER A 533 -1.66 -57.09 -2.29
N LYS A 534 -2.95 -56.69 -2.32
CA LYS A 534 -4.22 -57.48 -2.27
C LYS A 534 -5.39 -56.48 -2.09
N MET A 535 -6.20 -56.12 -3.10
CA MET A 535 -7.32 -56.86 -3.72
C MET A 535 -8.29 -57.49 -2.71
N PHE A 536 -9.47 -56.87 -2.55
CA PHE A 536 -10.75 -57.53 -2.23
C PHE A 536 -11.88 -56.81 -2.98
N ILE A 537 -12.66 -57.60 -3.71
CA ILE A 537 -13.89 -57.28 -4.45
C ILE A 537 -15.03 -57.96 -3.68
N CYS A 538 -16.20 -57.30 -3.57
CA CYS A 538 -17.57 -57.87 -3.63
C CYS A 538 -18.55 -56.70 -3.42
N GLU A 539 -19.29 -56.25 -4.44
CA GLU A 539 -20.60 -56.76 -4.89
C GLU A 539 -21.77 -56.49 -3.92
N HIS A 540 -22.71 -55.61 -4.29
CA HIS A 540 -24.08 -56.00 -4.67
C HIS A 540 -24.95 -54.82 -5.11
N THR A 541 -25.85 -55.14 -6.04
CA THR A 541 -26.74 -54.37 -6.91
C THR A 541 -28.12 -53.98 -6.33
N ARG A 542 -28.83 -53.11 -7.09
CA ARG A 542 -30.30 -52.82 -7.17
C ARG A 542 -30.78 -51.64 -6.31
N GLY A 543 -31.61 -50.71 -6.78
CA GLY A 543 -32.37 -50.52 -8.02
C GLY A 543 -33.17 -49.21 -7.94
N MET A 544 -34.10 -49.01 -8.89
CA MET A 544 -35.03 -47.87 -9.11
C MET A 544 -34.50 -46.83 -10.12
N ASP A 545 -35.26 -46.27 -11.08
CA ASP A 545 -36.46 -46.60 -11.87
C ASP A 545 -36.60 -45.35 -12.79
N LEU A 546 -36.38 -45.49 -14.10
CA LEU A 546 -36.30 -44.38 -15.06
C LEU A 546 -37.49 -44.50 -16.02
N ASP A 547 -38.65 -43.94 -15.66
CA ASP A 547 -39.82 -44.06 -16.56
C ASP A 547 -40.83 -42.89 -16.45
N ALA A 548 -40.33 -41.65 -16.44
CA ALA A 548 -41.20 -40.45 -16.42
C ALA A 548 -40.76 -39.29 -17.34
N LYS A 549 -39.79 -39.47 -18.25
CA LYS A 549 -39.31 -38.38 -19.15
C LYS A 549 -39.43 -38.64 -20.65
N GLU A 550 -39.86 -39.83 -21.10
CA GLU A 550 -39.96 -40.17 -22.53
C GLU A 550 -41.31 -39.85 -23.19
N ARG A 551 -42.30 -39.29 -22.48
CA ARG A 551 -43.67 -39.09 -23.02
C ARG A 551 -44.01 -37.68 -23.54
N ARG A 552 -43.03 -36.87 -23.98
CA ARG A 552 -43.35 -35.50 -24.46
C ARG A 552 -42.54 -35.00 -25.66
N LEU A 553 -42.20 -35.88 -26.61
CA LEU A 553 -41.52 -35.52 -27.86
C LEU A 553 -42.14 -36.14 -29.14
N GLU A 554 -43.41 -36.55 -29.14
CA GLU A 554 -44.04 -37.16 -30.33
C GLU A 554 -45.23 -36.39 -30.94
N GLN A 555 -45.53 -35.15 -30.51
CA GLN A 555 -46.55 -34.35 -31.20
C GLN A 555 -46.13 -32.89 -31.26
N LEU A 556 -45.57 -32.50 -32.42
CA LEU A 556 -45.76 -31.23 -33.14
C LEU A 556 -44.74 -31.20 -34.30
N GLU A 557 -45.03 -31.95 -35.37
CA GLU A 557 -44.51 -31.73 -36.73
C GLU A 557 -45.61 -31.08 -37.59
N ASP A 558 -45.18 -30.40 -38.67
CA ASP A 558 -45.89 -29.54 -39.65
C ASP A 558 -46.03 -28.06 -39.21
N ASP A 559 -45.40 -27.03 -39.81
CA ASP A 559 -44.92 -26.81 -41.18
C ASP A 559 -43.70 -25.84 -41.24
N ASN A 560 -42.84 -26.03 -42.25
CA ASN A 560 -41.78 -25.14 -42.79
C ASN A 560 -40.57 -24.71 -41.92
N LEU A 561 -39.44 -25.40 -42.07
CA LEU A 561 -38.10 -24.92 -41.67
C LEU A 561 -37.02 -25.31 -42.71
N GLU A 562 -36.61 -24.35 -43.55
CA GLU A 562 -35.28 -24.34 -44.17
C GLU A 562 -34.28 -23.66 -43.23
N SER A 563 -33.07 -24.24 -43.15
CA SER A 563 -31.85 -23.76 -42.50
C SER A 563 -31.79 -23.82 -40.95
N SER A 564 -31.10 -24.84 -40.43
CA SER A 564 -30.40 -24.74 -39.15
C SER A 564 -28.97 -25.29 -39.32
N ASN A 565 -28.00 -24.37 -39.35
CA ASN A 565 -26.58 -24.68 -39.26
C ASN A 565 -26.24 -24.92 -37.78
N TRP A 566 -25.88 -26.16 -37.45
CA TRP A 566 -25.41 -26.57 -36.13
C TRP A 566 -23.91 -26.32 -36.02
N ALA A 567 -23.49 -25.44 -35.12
CA ALA A 567 -22.11 -25.38 -34.66
C ALA A 567 -21.87 -26.57 -33.71
N PHE A 568 -20.86 -27.39 -34.04
CA PHE A 568 -20.54 -28.65 -33.38
C PHE A 568 -20.28 -28.48 -31.87
N TRP A 569 -21.18 -29.06 -31.08
CA TRP A 569 -20.94 -29.45 -29.69
C TRP A 569 -20.38 -30.89 -29.68
N VAL A 570 -19.25 -31.12 -29.02
CA VAL A 570 -18.88 -32.47 -28.57
C VAL A 570 -19.16 -32.51 -27.07
N GLU A 571 -20.22 -33.23 -26.69
CA GLU A 571 -20.48 -33.66 -25.33
C GLU A 571 -19.26 -34.41 -24.76
N VAL A 572 -18.84 -34.04 -23.54
CA VAL A 572 -17.95 -34.89 -22.75
C VAL A 572 -18.64 -35.16 -21.43
N GLY A 573 -19.29 -36.33 -21.36
CA GLY A 573 -19.71 -36.95 -20.12
C GLY A 573 -18.49 -37.29 -19.26
N TYR A 574 -18.55 -36.93 -17.97
CA TYR A 574 -17.57 -37.34 -16.98
C TYR A 574 -17.83 -38.77 -16.48
N LEU A 575 -16.75 -39.47 -16.12
CA LEU A 575 -16.62 -40.81 -15.49
C LEU A 575 -16.67 -42.03 -16.43
N SER A 576 -15.48 -42.54 -16.80
CA SER A 576 -14.99 -43.88 -16.40
C SER A 576 -13.75 -44.33 -17.19
N ASN A 577 -12.94 -45.15 -16.52
CA ASN A 577 -11.91 -46.09 -17.02
C ASN A 577 -10.42 -45.70 -16.95
N LEU A 578 -9.76 -46.48 -16.09
CA LEU A 578 -8.35 -46.59 -15.76
C LEU A 578 -7.62 -47.58 -16.71
N SER A 579 -6.29 -47.41 -16.79
CA SER A 579 -5.23 -48.43 -16.90
C SER A 579 -4.78 -49.00 -18.26
N ARG A 580 -3.47 -48.80 -18.57
CA ARG A 580 -2.42 -49.78 -18.97
C ARG A 580 -1.28 -49.06 -19.73
N ALA A 581 -0.05 -49.04 -19.17
CA ALA A 581 1.14 -49.83 -19.57
C ALA A 581 1.87 -49.21 -20.81
N VAL A 582 3.20 -49.08 -20.93
CA VAL A 582 4.33 -50.01 -20.70
C VAL A 582 5.68 -49.25 -20.58
N ARG A 583 6.59 -49.92 -19.87
CA ARG A 583 8.04 -49.80 -19.58
C ARG A 583 9.00 -49.26 -20.68
N ASN A 584 10.01 -48.47 -20.21
CA ASN A 584 11.48 -48.45 -20.44
C ASN A 584 12.11 -49.45 -21.45
N PRO A 585 13.35 -49.25 -22.03
CA PRO A 585 14.50 -48.47 -21.50
C PRO A 585 15.43 -47.78 -22.57
N GLY A 586 16.48 -47.05 -22.13
CA GLY A 586 17.69 -46.85 -22.97
C GLY A 586 18.50 -45.55 -22.83
N VAL A 587 19.44 -45.53 -21.89
CA VAL A 587 20.58 -44.59 -21.68
C VAL A 587 21.66 -44.88 -22.77
N PRO A 588 22.52 -43.96 -23.32
CA PRO A 588 23.53 -43.24 -22.53
C PRO A 588 24.05 -41.84 -22.97
N GLN A 589 24.64 -41.16 -21.98
CA GLN A 589 25.47 -39.96 -22.05
C GLN A 589 26.78 -40.19 -22.81
N ILE A 590 27.27 -39.16 -23.54
CA ILE A 590 28.72 -38.89 -23.70
C ILE A 590 28.99 -37.37 -23.66
N SER A 591 30.02 -37.04 -22.87
CA SER A 591 30.70 -35.76 -22.65
C SER A 591 31.63 -35.33 -23.79
N SER A 592 31.92 -34.02 -23.91
CA SER A 592 33.31 -33.53 -24.06
C SER A 592 33.45 -32.01 -23.98
N ARG A 593 34.60 -31.62 -23.41
CA ARG A 593 35.11 -30.28 -23.08
C ARG A 593 35.75 -29.55 -24.29
N GLY A 594 35.96 -28.24 -24.10
CA GLY A 594 37.03 -27.41 -24.72
C GLY A 594 36.47 -26.04 -25.13
N GLY A 595 36.94 -24.86 -24.71
CA GLY A 595 38.15 -24.43 -24.00
C GLY A 595 39.18 -23.80 -24.96
N ILE A 596 39.13 -22.47 -25.21
CA ILE A 596 40.21 -21.56 -25.71
C ILE A 596 39.78 -20.12 -25.25
N GLN A 597 40.46 -19.39 -24.33
CA GLN A 597 41.74 -18.64 -24.33
C GLN A 597 41.76 -17.25 -25.04
N ARG A 598 41.46 -16.19 -24.25
CA ARG A 598 42.15 -14.89 -24.02
C ARG A 598 43.20 -14.39 -25.05
N SER A 599 43.18 -13.15 -25.59
CA SER A 599 43.56 -11.81 -25.01
C SER A 599 43.92 -10.83 -26.19
N PRO A 600 44.40 -9.56 -26.04
CA PRO A 600 43.80 -8.35 -25.43
C PRO A 600 44.08 -7.00 -26.18
N ALA A 601 43.55 -5.91 -25.62
CA ALA A 601 44.06 -4.52 -25.59
C ALA A 601 43.87 -3.54 -26.78
N PHE A 602 43.25 -2.39 -26.48
CA PHE A 602 43.68 -1.05 -26.87
C PHE A 602 43.33 -0.02 -25.76
N TYR A 603 44.32 0.78 -25.36
CA TYR A 603 44.25 1.91 -24.42
C TYR A 603 44.57 3.21 -25.18
N SER A 604 43.80 4.28 -24.94
CA SER A 604 44.15 5.72 -25.05
C SER A 604 42.82 6.49 -24.94
N THR A 605 42.60 7.59 -24.22
CA THR A 605 43.44 8.61 -23.56
C THR A 605 42.52 9.39 -22.60
N GLY A 606 43.05 9.88 -21.49
CA GLY A 606 42.29 10.58 -20.46
C GLY A 606 41.88 12.01 -20.83
N VAL A 607 40.71 12.42 -20.34
CA VAL A 607 40.38 13.79 -19.93
C VAL A 607 39.55 13.68 -18.65
N GLU A 608 40.10 14.17 -17.55
CA GLU A 608 39.40 14.36 -16.28
C GLU A 608 38.32 15.43 -16.43
N PHE A 609 37.07 15.08 -16.12
CA PHE A 609 36.04 16.06 -15.76
C PHE A 609 35.71 15.87 -14.28
N GLN A 610 36.30 16.73 -13.44
CA GLN A 610 35.83 16.95 -12.08
C GLN A 610 34.43 17.57 -12.13
N SER A 611 33.43 16.85 -11.60
CA SER A 611 32.10 17.41 -11.34
C SER A 611 32.03 17.90 -9.89
N PRO A 612 31.74 19.19 -9.64
CA PRO A 612 31.72 19.75 -8.30
C PRO A 612 30.30 19.75 -7.74
N TYR A 613 29.80 18.63 -7.22
CA TYR A 613 28.64 18.65 -6.32
C TYR A 613 28.77 17.58 -5.23
N ASN A 614 29.61 17.92 -4.26
CA ASN A 614 29.59 17.38 -2.91
C ASN A 614 28.70 18.32 -2.08
N MET A 615 27.46 17.93 -1.75
CA MET A 615 26.65 18.63 -0.73
C MET A 615 25.80 17.59 0.02
N ALA A 616 26.33 17.12 1.15
CA ALA A 616 25.52 16.69 2.27
C ALA A 616 24.69 17.91 2.75
N GLY A 617 23.47 18.05 2.24
CA GLY A 617 22.53 19.08 2.68
C GLY A 617 21.91 18.71 4.03
N SER A 618 22.10 19.57 5.03
CA SER A 618 21.47 19.51 6.35
C SER A 618 19.98 19.10 6.28
N LYS A 619 19.57 18.08 7.04
CA LYS A 619 18.15 17.66 7.20
C LYS A 619 17.42 18.56 8.22
N THR A 620 17.50 19.86 8.04
CA THR A 620 16.87 20.86 8.93
C THR A 620 15.76 21.59 8.20
N VAL A 621 14.69 21.90 8.90
CA VAL A 621 13.61 22.77 8.43
C VAL A 621 13.54 24.01 9.31
N ARG A 622 13.39 25.18 8.68
CA ARG A 622 13.16 26.45 9.38
C ARG A 622 11.67 26.76 9.40
N ILE A 623 11.14 27.05 10.58
CA ILE A 623 9.75 27.46 10.77
C ILE A 623 9.72 28.97 10.99
N VAL A 624 8.86 29.67 10.23
CA VAL A 624 8.57 31.09 10.43
C VAL A 624 7.18 31.18 11.07
N GLU A 625 7.15 31.54 12.35
CA GLU A 625 5.91 31.68 13.11
C GLU A 625 5.26 33.03 12.81
N VAL A 626 4.12 33.00 12.13
CA VAL A 626 3.38 34.20 11.71
C VAL A 626 2.22 34.55 12.64
N GLY A 627 1.96 33.75 13.68
CA GLY A 627 0.85 33.92 14.61
C GLY A 627 0.69 35.31 15.21
N PRO A 628 1.75 35.95 15.77
CA PRO A 628 1.62 37.28 16.39
C PRO A 628 1.16 38.39 15.44
N ARG A 629 1.53 38.32 14.15
CA ARG A 629 1.08 39.27 13.13
C ARG A 629 -0.16 38.78 12.40
N ASP A 630 -0.01 37.72 11.62
CA ASP A 630 -1.01 37.22 10.67
C ASP A 630 -2.13 36.46 11.38
N GLY A 631 -1.77 35.59 12.33
CA GLY A 631 -2.73 34.78 13.08
C GLY A 631 -3.72 35.62 13.91
N LEU A 632 -3.25 36.73 14.49
CA LEU A 632 -4.08 37.62 15.29
C LEU A 632 -4.87 38.64 14.47
N GLN A 633 -4.47 38.94 13.23
CA GLN A 633 -5.03 40.03 12.41
C GLN A 633 -6.56 39.98 12.28
N ASN A 634 -7.13 38.78 12.16
CA ASN A 634 -8.56 38.55 11.94
C ASN A 634 -9.32 38.16 13.22
N VAL A 635 -8.73 38.38 14.39
CA VAL A 635 -9.46 38.28 15.66
C VAL A 635 -10.37 39.51 15.80
N LYS A 636 -11.68 39.26 16.00
CA LYS A 636 -12.70 40.34 16.06
C LYS A 636 -12.51 41.26 17.26
N THR A 637 -12.06 40.72 18.39
CA THR A 637 -11.81 41.45 19.62
C THR A 637 -10.37 41.96 19.64
N VAL A 638 -10.19 43.23 20.01
CA VAL A 638 -8.86 43.83 20.11
C VAL A 638 -8.03 43.08 21.15
N VAL A 639 -7.02 42.34 20.69
CA VAL A 639 -6.06 41.64 21.57
C VAL A 639 -5.09 42.63 22.21
N ASP A 640 -5.00 42.59 23.54
CA ASP A 640 -4.10 43.46 24.32
C ASP A 640 -2.64 43.30 23.93
N THR A 641 -1.90 44.41 23.95
CA THR A 641 -0.45 44.43 23.64
C THR A 641 0.35 43.52 24.57
N SER A 642 -0.04 43.40 25.85
CA SER A 642 0.60 42.51 26.81
C SER A 642 0.48 41.04 26.40
N THR A 643 -0.69 40.60 25.93
CA THR A 643 -0.93 39.24 25.44
C THR A 643 -0.10 38.95 24.20
N LYS A 644 0.05 39.91 23.28
CA LYS A 644 0.92 39.76 22.10
C LYS A 644 2.40 39.61 22.48
N LEU A 645 2.88 40.41 23.42
CA LEU A 645 4.25 40.34 23.92
C LEU A 645 4.53 39.01 24.64
N GLU A 646 3.57 38.55 25.45
CA GLU A 646 3.63 37.24 26.10
C GLU A 646 3.66 36.10 25.07
N LEU A 647 2.84 36.18 24.02
CA LEU A 647 2.85 35.21 22.92
C LEU A 647 4.24 35.14 22.27
N ILE A 648 4.83 36.28 21.89
CA ILE A 648 6.17 36.34 21.29
C ILE A 648 7.22 35.76 22.24
N GLN A 649 7.15 36.09 23.53
CA GLN A 649 8.09 35.58 24.54
C GLN A 649 8.01 34.06 24.68
N ARG A 650 6.80 33.49 24.71
CA ARG A 650 6.61 32.04 24.81
C ARG A 650 7.07 31.31 23.55
N LEU A 651 6.73 31.84 22.37
CA LEU A 651 7.15 31.24 21.08
C LEU A 651 8.69 31.20 20.98
N ARG A 652 9.37 32.28 21.39
CA ARG A 652 10.83 32.29 21.52
C ARG A 652 11.32 31.24 22.52
N GLY A 653 10.65 31.12 23.68
CA GLY A 653 10.96 30.11 24.71
C GLY A 653 10.86 28.67 24.20
N ALA A 654 9.94 28.41 23.28
CA ALA A 654 9.77 27.11 22.63
C ALA A 654 10.81 26.83 21.52
N GLY A 655 11.77 27.73 21.28
CA GLY A 655 12.86 27.52 20.32
C GLY A 655 12.61 28.11 18.92
N LEU A 656 11.50 28.80 18.68
CA LEU A 656 11.25 29.47 17.40
C LEU A 656 12.20 30.66 17.22
N GLN A 657 13.03 30.59 16.17
CA GLN A 657 14.05 31.60 15.84
C GLN A 657 13.58 32.64 14.81
N ASN A 658 12.45 32.40 14.14
CA ASN A 658 11.85 33.33 13.17
C ASN A 658 10.40 33.58 13.57
N ILE A 659 10.11 34.78 14.09
CA ILE A 659 8.77 35.12 14.58
C ILE A 659 8.36 36.45 13.96
N GLU A 660 7.32 36.46 13.13
CA GLU A 660 6.78 37.68 12.54
C GLU A 660 5.91 38.41 13.57
N ILE A 661 6.45 39.51 14.11
CA ILE A 661 5.91 40.10 15.36
C ILE A 661 4.79 41.12 15.15
N THR A 662 4.77 41.84 14.02
CA THR A 662 3.76 42.87 13.73
C THR A 662 3.84 43.36 12.27
N SER A 663 2.92 44.26 11.89
CA SER A 663 2.97 45.02 10.63
C SER A 663 2.80 46.52 10.89
N VAL A 664 3.48 47.35 10.11
CA VAL A 664 3.34 48.81 10.16
C VAL A 664 2.35 49.28 9.10
N VAL A 665 1.07 49.19 9.45
CA VAL A 665 -0.08 49.53 8.60
C VAL A 665 -0.91 50.65 9.24
N SER A 666 -1.84 51.21 8.46
CA SER A 666 -2.79 52.20 8.99
C SER A 666 -3.66 51.58 10.10
N PRO A 667 -3.72 52.17 11.31
CA PRO A 667 -4.62 51.73 12.38
C PRO A 667 -6.10 51.72 11.98
N LYS A 668 -6.48 52.53 10.99
CA LYS A 668 -7.84 52.55 10.45
C LYS A 668 -8.14 51.33 9.57
N ALA A 669 -7.14 50.82 8.85
CA ALA A 669 -7.28 49.69 7.95
C ALA A 669 -7.24 48.35 8.71
N ILE A 670 -6.32 48.22 9.66
CA ILE A 670 -6.19 47.03 10.51
C ILE A 670 -6.04 47.48 11.98
N PRO A 671 -7.17 47.69 12.69
CA PRO A 671 -7.15 48.16 14.08
C PRO A 671 -6.34 47.26 15.02
N GLN A 672 -6.33 45.96 14.73
CA GLN A 672 -5.62 44.94 15.52
C GLN A 672 -4.10 45.15 15.57
N LEU A 673 -3.51 45.92 14.65
CA LEU A 673 -2.06 46.21 14.56
C LEU A 673 -1.70 47.67 14.90
N ALA A 674 -2.64 48.43 15.46
CA ALA A 674 -2.44 49.83 15.84
C ALA A 674 -1.34 50.03 16.90
N ASP A 675 -1.04 48.99 17.67
CA ASP A 675 -0.03 48.98 18.73
C ASP A 675 1.39 48.57 18.26
N CYS A 676 1.63 48.48 16.94
CA CYS A 676 2.93 48.10 16.37
C CYS A 676 4.11 48.85 17.00
N ARG A 677 4.02 50.18 17.18
CA ARG A 677 5.09 50.98 17.83
C ARG A 677 5.36 50.56 19.28
N LYS A 678 4.32 50.15 20.02
CA LYS A 678 4.47 49.68 21.41
C LYS A 678 5.16 48.33 21.45
N ILE A 679 4.86 47.43 20.51
CA ILE A 679 5.53 46.13 20.37
C ILE A 679 7.00 46.33 20.01
N LEU A 680 7.30 47.18 19.01
CA LEU A 680 8.67 47.47 18.58
C LEU A 680 9.49 48.22 19.65
N SER A 681 8.83 49.04 20.47
CA SER A 681 9.47 49.74 21.59
C SER A 681 9.58 48.93 22.88
N ALA A 682 9.01 47.73 22.94
CA ALA A 682 9.02 46.93 24.16
C ALA A 682 10.48 46.60 24.58
N PRO A 683 10.86 46.79 25.86
CA PRO A 683 12.24 46.60 26.32
C PRO A 683 12.80 45.22 25.98
N ASN A 684 11.99 44.16 26.10
CA ASN A 684 12.39 42.80 25.78
C ASN A 684 12.68 42.62 24.28
N VAL A 685 11.83 43.17 23.41
CA VAL A 685 11.98 43.09 21.95
C VAL A 685 13.24 43.83 21.49
N LYS A 686 13.47 45.05 22.00
CA LYS A 686 14.71 45.80 21.73
C LYS A 686 15.95 45.05 22.19
N ARG A 687 15.91 44.51 23.41
CA ARG A 687 17.02 43.71 23.97
C ARG A 687 17.31 42.50 23.10
N TRP A 688 16.30 41.72 22.72
CA TRP A 688 16.51 40.53 21.87
C TRP A 688 17.12 40.90 20.51
N GLN A 689 16.66 41.98 19.87
CA GLN A 689 17.25 42.44 18.62
C GLN A 689 18.71 42.91 18.74
N GLN A 690 19.18 43.25 19.95
CA GLN A 690 20.57 43.64 20.20
C GLN A 690 21.44 42.47 20.65
N THR A 691 20.92 41.57 21.50
CA THR A 691 21.72 40.53 22.16
C THR A 691 21.65 39.16 21.48
N ASP A 692 20.59 38.88 20.73
CA ASP A 692 20.33 37.57 20.13
C ASP A 692 20.50 37.69 18.61
N THR A 693 21.65 37.26 18.09
CA THR A 693 21.97 37.32 16.66
C THR A 693 21.29 36.21 15.86
N THR A 694 20.81 35.17 16.54
CA THR A 694 20.11 34.03 15.93
C THR A 694 18.61 34.30 15.74
N LEU A 695 18.00 35.09 16.63
CA LEU A 695 16.58 35.45 16.55
C LEU A 695 16.29 36.51 15.49
N ARG A 696 15.40 36.17 14.56
CA ARG A 696 14.87 37.03 13.51
C ARG A 696 13.41 37.40 13.81
N LEU A 697 13.14 38.70 13.86
CA LEU A 697 11.82 39.25 14.18
C LEU A 697 11.30 40.10 13.01
N PRO A 698 10.94 39.48 11.87
CA PRO A 698 10.47 40.23 10.70
C PRO A 698 9.23 41.07 11.00
N VAL A 699 9.17 42.23 10.34
CA VAL A 699 8.03 43.16 10.41
C VAL A 699 7.50 43.45 9.01
N LEU A 700 6.21 43.22 8.75
CA LEU A 700 5.64 43.51 7.44
C LEU A 700 5.42 45.01 7.24
N VAL A 701 6.00 45.57 6.19
CA VAL A 701 5.96 47.01 5.85
C VAL A 701 5.49 47.20 4.40
N PRO A 702 4.25 47.66 4.17
CA PRO A 702 3.68 47.75 2.81
C PRO A 702 4.14 48.99 2.03
N ASN A 703 4.81 49.95 2.67
CA ASN A 703 5.27 51.20 2.06
C ASN A 703 6.47 51.79 2.82
N THR A 704 7.12 52.79 2.21
CA THR A 704 8.33 53.46 2.72
C THR A 704 8.11 54.16 4.06
N LYS A 705 6.93 54.74 4.29
CA LYS A 705 6.58 55.33 5.60
C LYS A 705 6.59 54.27 6.72
N GLY A 706 6.08 53.08 6.44
CA GLY A 706 6.13 51.95 7.36
C GLY A 706 7.57 51.48 7.62
N LEU A 707 8.39 51.48 6.57
CA LEU A 707 9.81 51.18 6.67
C LEU A 707 10.56 52.18 7.56
N HIS A 708 10.34 53.49 7.40
CA HIS A 708 10.97 54.51 8.26
C HIS A 708 10.67 54.29 9.73
N ILE A 709 9.41 53.99 10.07
CA ILE A 709 9.01 53.66 11.45
C ILE A 709 9.73 52.40 11.95
N ALA A 710 9.87 51.37 11.11
CA ALA A 710 10.60 50.15 11.49
C ALA A 710 12.09 50.45 11.75
N LEU A 711 12.72 51.28 10.91
CA LEU A 711 14.11 51.70 11.05
C LEU A 711 14.34 52.52 12.33
N GLU A 712 13.45 53.46 12.67
CA GLU A 712 13.49 54.23 13.93
C GLU A 712 13.52 53.31 15.18
N HIS A 713 12.99 52.10 15.08
CA HIS A 713 12.92 51.13 16.17
C HIS A 713 13.99 50.04 16.08
N GLY A 714 14.94 50.14 15.14
CA GLY A 714 16.07 49.23 15.01
C GLY A 714 15.72 47.86 14.44
N VAL A 715 14.65 47.75 13.64
CA VAL A 715 14.23 46.51 12.99
C VAL A 715 15.30 46.03 12.00
N ARG A 716 15.74 44.78 12.14
CA ARG A 716 16.80 44.16 11.31
C ARG A 716 16.28 43.39 10.08
N GLU A 717 15.00 43.06 10.07
CA GLU A 717 14.36 42.32 8.98
C GLU A 717 12.93 42.82 8.75
N VAL A 718 12.59 43.04 7.49
CA VAL A 718 11.26 43.47 7.07
C VAL A 718 10.69 42.55 6.00
N ALA A 719 9.38 42.58 5.84
CA ALA A 719 8.67 41.83 4.82
C ALA A 719 7.83 42.72 3.91
N VAL A 720 7.81 42.39 2.62
CA VAL A 720 6.93 42.99 1.62
C VAL A 720 5.96 41.95 1.08
N PHE A 721 4.77 42.39 0.70
CA PHE A 721 3.67 41.52 0.29
C PHE A 721 3.13 41.95 -1.07
N VAL A 722 2.95 40.99 -1.98
CA VAL A 722 2.32 41.20 -3.28
C VAL A 722 1.33 40.06 -3.59
N SER A 723 0.41 40.32 -4.51
CA SER A 723 -0.49 39.29 -5.06
C SER A 723 0.01 38.80 -6.40
N ALA A 724 -0.22 37.53 -6.73
CA ALA A 724 -0.01 37.02 -8.09
C ALA A 724 -1.10 37.49 -9.07
N THR A 725 -2.23 38.00 -8.55
CA THR A 725 -3.49 38.23 -9.28
C THR A 725 -4.06 39.62 -9.00
N GLU A 726 -4.81 40.16 -9.97
CA GLU A 726 -5.30 41.54 -9.98
C GLU A 726 -6.46 41.77 -9.01
N GLY A 727 -7.42 40.87 -8.99
CA GLY A 727 -8.62 40.91 -8.16
C GLY A 727 -8.26 41.02 -6.68
N PHE A 728 -7.42 40.11 -6.18
CA PHE A 728 -6.96 40.18 -4.78
C PHE A 728 -6.03 41.38 -4.52
N SER A 729 -5.18 41.80 -5.46
CA SER A 729 -4.35 43.00 -5.28
C SER A 729 -5.20 44.26 -5.06
N ARG A 730 -6.23 44.45 -5.90
CA ARG A 730 -7.15 45.58 -5.79
C ARG A 730 -7.98 45.51 -4.52
N ALA A 731 -8.47 44.33 -4.15
CA ALA A 731 -9.28 44.17 -2.95
C ALA A 731 -8.48 44.37 -1.65
N ASN A 732 -7.24 43.86 -1.59
CA ASN A 732 -6.45 43.84 -0.36
C ASN A 732 -5.66 45.13 -0.11
N ILE A 733 -5.06 45.72 -1.15
CA ILE A 733 -4.15 46.88 -1.03
C ILE A 733 -4.51 48.06 -1.95
N ASN A 734 -5.65 47.97 -2.66
CA ASN A 734 -6.20 49.04 -3.49
C ASN A 734 -5.24 49.54 -4.58
N CYS A 735 -4.53 48.62 -5.23
CA CYS A 735 -3.70 48.90 -6.41
C CYS A 735 -3.58 47.66 -7.32
N THR A 736 -3.10 47.86 -8.54
CA THR A 736 -2.75 46.79 -9.48
C THR A 736 -1.54 45.99 -9.00
N VAL A 737 -1.30 44.81 -9.58
CA VAL A 737 -0.13 43.99 -9.25
C VAL A 737 1.17 44.75 -9.57
N ASP A 738 1.19 45.48 -10.69
CA ASP A 738 2.38 46.26 -11.10
C ASP A 738 2.68 47.44 -10.18
N GLU A 739 1.66 48.18 -9.77
CA GLU A 739 1.82 49.22 -8.75
C GLU A 739 2.29 48.65 -7.41
N SER A 740 1.79 47.45 -7.03
CA SER A 740 2.23 46.76 -5.82
C SER A 740 3.69 46.34 -5.89
N LEU A 741 4.13 45.82 -7.04
CA LEU A 741 5.51 45.41 -7.27
C LEU A 741 6.45 46.62 -7.24
N GLU A 742 6.05 47.76 -7.80
CA GLU A 742 6.85 48.98 -7.76
C GLU A 742 6.96 49.55 -6.33
N ARG A 743 5.86 49.52 -5.56
CA ARG A 743 5.91 49.88 -4.11
C ARG A 743 6.83 48.95 -3.33
N ALA A 744 6.72 47.64 -3.55
CA ALA A 744 7.59 46.65 -2.91
C ALA A 744 9.07 46.88 -3.28
N LYS A 745 9.35 47.23 -4.53
CA LYS A 745 10.70 47.53 -5.02
C LYS A 745 11.30 48.78 -4.35
N GLN A 746 10.51 49.84 -4.15
CA GLN A 746 10.95 51.02 -3.42
C GLN A 746 11.34 50.68 -1.97
N VAL A 747 10.46 49.95 -1.27
CA VAL A 747 10.71 49.49 0.10
C VAL A 747 11.94 48.58 0.18
N ALA A 748 12.06 47.60 -0.73
CA ALA A 748 13.16 46.66 -0.74
C ALA A 748 14.51 47.36 -0.99
N THR A 749 14.53 48.32 -1.91
CA THR A 749 15.74 49.10 -2.25
C THR A 749 16.19 49.95 -1.07
N GLU A 750 15.27 50.65 -0.42
CA GLU A 750 15.58 51.50 0.73
C GLU A 750 15.99 50.67 1.96
N ALA A 751 15.28 49.58 2.26
CA ALA A 751 15.60 48.68 3.37
C ALA A 751 17.00 48.08 3.22
N ARG A 752 17.36 47.63 2.00
CA ARG A 752 18.69 47.10 1.70
C ARG A 752 19.78 48.16 1.85
N THR A 753 19.50 49.40 1.44
CA THR A 753 20.44 50.52 1.61
C THR A 753 20.70 50.81 3.10
N ALA A 754 19.69 50.60 3.95
CA ALA A 754 19.80 50.68 5.41
C ALA A 754 20.37 49.41 6.08
N GLY A 755 20.78 48.39 5.31
CA GLY A 755 21.34 47.14 5.84
C GLY A 755 20.30 46.18 6.44
N VAL A 756 19.02 46.36 6.14
CA VAL A 756 17.91 45.55 6.62
C VAL A 756 17.59 44.42 5.63
N LEU A 757 17.39 43.20 6.13
CA LEU A 757 17.00 42.05 5.31
C LEU A 757 15.55 42.18 4.85
N VAL A 758 15.26 41.77 3.62
CA VAL A 758 13.91 41.85 3.04
C VAL A 758 13.42 40.48 2.62
N ARG A 759 12.26 40.07 3.15
CA ARG A 759 11.54 38.85 2.77
C ARG A 759 10.30 39.20 1.92
N GLY A 760 10.05 38.43 0.87
CA GLY A 760 8.88 38.61 0.02
C GLY A 760 7.76 37.62 0.34
N TYR A 761 6.51 38.02 0.17
CA TYR A 761 5.33 37.14 0.21
C TYR A 761 4.54 37.30 -1.09
N VAL A 762 4.16 36.19 -1.71
CA VAL A 762 3.27 36.14 -2.87
C VAL A 762 2.00 35.42 -2.47
N SER A 763 0.87 36.10 -2.54
CA SER A 763 -0.46 35.52 -2.28
C SER A 763 -1.14 35.00 -3.55
N CYS A 764 -2.18 34.19 -3.36
CA CYS A 764 -3.04 33.63 -4.40
C CYS A 764 -2.25 32.76 -5.39
N ILE A 765 -1.36 31.90 -4.90
CA ILE A 765 -0.49 31.08 -5.78
C ILE A 765 -1.23 29.98 -6.56
N PHE A 766 -2.42 29.57 -6.08
CA PHE A 766 -3.24 28.52 -6.74
C PHE A 766 -4.57 29.06 -7.23
N ALA A 767 -5.25 29.88 -6.43
CA ALA A 767 -6.44 30.59 -6.84
C ALA A 767 -6.65 31.87 -6.04
N ASP A 768 -7.41 32.76 -6.64
CA ASP A 768 -7.86 34.05 -6.15
C ASP A 768 -9.38 34.00 -5.91
N PRO A 769 -9.88 34.57 -4.79
CA PRO A 769 -11.33 34.59 -4.50
C PRO A 769 -12.17 35.40 -5.50
N PHE A 770 -11.55 36.30 -6.26
CA PHE A 770 -12.15 37.17 -7.27
C PHE A 770 -11.83 36.70 -8.69
N ASP A 771 -10.57 36.37 -8.98
CA ASP A 771 -10.09 36.04 -10.34
C ASP A 771 -10.13 34.54 -10.68
N GLY A 772 -10.36 33.66 -9.69
CA GLY A 772 -10.36 32.21 -9.89
C GLY A 772 -8.95 31.60 -9.96
N PRO A 773 -8.72 30.50 -10.71
CA PRO A 773 -7.43 29.81 -10.74
C PRO A 773 -6.27 30.71 -11.20
N THR A 774 -5.16 30.68 -10.47
CA THR A 774 -4.00 31.54 -10.76
C THR A 774 -3.09 30.90 -11.80
N PRO A 775 -2.76 31.60 -12.90
CA PRO A 775 -1.77 31.11 -13.86
C PRO A 775 -0.37 30.99 -13.26
N LEU A 776 0.33 29.87 -13.52
CA LEU A 776 1.71 29.64 -13.04
C LEU A 776 2.69 30.72 -13.52
N THR A 777 2.45 31.30 -14.70
CA THR A 777 3.21 32.42 -15.25
C THR A 777 3.11 33.68 -14.40
N ALA A 778 1.93 33.96 -13.82
CA ALA A 778 1.70 35.11 -12.95
C ALA A 778 2.46 34.94 -11.63
N VAL A 779 2.42 33.74 -11.04
CA VAL A 779 3.21 33.40 -9.84
C VAL A 779 4.71 33.53 -10.12
N SER A 780 5.19 32.96 -11.23
CA SER A 780 6.61 33.06 -11.61
C SER A 780 7.06 34.50 -11.84
N ARG A 781 6.22 35.36 -12.41
CA ARG A 781 6.50 36.79 -12.58
C ARG A 781 6.67 37.47 -11.22
N ALA A 782 5.70 37.32 -10.33
CA ALA A 782 5.74 37.93 -9.00
C ALA A 782 6.95 37.47 -8.18
N VAL A 783 7.23 36.16 -8.17
CA VAL A 783 8.39 35.58 -7.47
C VAL A 783 9.70 36.11 -8.05
N ARG A 784 9.86 36.12 -9.38
CA ARG A 784 11.09 36.63 -10.02
C ARG A 784 11.30 38.11 -9.71
N SER A 785 10.26 38.93 -9.82
CA SER A 785 10.34 40.36 -9.50
C SER A 785 10.78 40.63 -8.05
N LEU A 786 10.26 39.87 -7.08
CA LEU A 786 10.67 39.98 -5.67
C LEU A 786 12.13 39.58 -5.45
N LEU A 787 12.60 38.51 -6.11
CA LEU A 787 13.99 38.10 -6.03
C LEU A 787 14.93 39.12 -6.69
N ASP A 788 14.54 39.68 -7.84
CA ASP A 788 15.32 40.66 -8.59
C ASP A 788 15.49 41.99 -7.82
N MET A 789 14.48 42.41 -7.03
CA MET A 789 14.60 43.58 -6.14
C MET A 789 15.42 43.30 -4.88
N GLY A 790 15.89 42.07 -4.68
CA GLY A 790 16.80 41.68 -3.61
C GLY A 790 16.14 41.10 -2.36
N CYS A 791 14.90 40.58 -2.46
CA CYS A 791 14.37 39.74 -1.40
C CYS A 791 15.22 38.46 -1.29
N TYR A 792 15.64 38.11 -0.07
CA TYR A 792 16.50 36.93 0.12
C TYR A 792 15.71 35.61 0.04
N GLU A 793 14.42 35.66 0.36
CA GLU A 793 13.48 34.54 0.34
C GLU A 793 12.09 35.04 -0.06
N VAL A 794 11.35 34.24 -0.83
CA VAL A 794 9.96 34.50 -1.21
C VAL A 794 9.04 33.38 -0.71
N SER A 795 8.07 33.73 0.13
CA SER A 795 7.06 32.79 0.64
C SER A 795 5.87 32.70 -0.31
N LEU A 796 5.51 31.46 -0.68
CA LEU A 796 4.42 31.13 -1.59
C LEU A 796 3.14 30.86 -0.79
N GLY A 797 2.17 31.79 -0.86
CA GLY A 797 0.94 31.81 -0.08
C GLY A 797 -0.29 31.22 -0.80
N ASP A 798 -0.79 30.09 -0.29
CA ASP A 798 -2.12 29.55 -0.63
C ASP A 798 -3.22 30.28 0.16
N THR A 799 -3.63 31.45 -0.34
CA THR A 799 -4.58 32.36 0.32
C THR A 799 -5.92 31.71 0.67
N LEU A 800 -6.42 30.79 -0.16
CA LEU A 800 -7.71 30.15 0.05
C LEU A 800 -7.61 28.83 0.82
N GLY A 801 -6.41 28.24 0.90
CA GLY A 801 -6.19 26.92 1.49
C GLY A 801 -6.79 25.79 0.65
N ILE A 802 -6.87 25.98 -0.68
CA ILE A 802 -7.46 25.02 -1.63
C ILE A 802 -6.40 24.16 -2.33
N GLY A 803 -5.12 24.51 -2.19
CA GLY A 803 -4.04 23.83 -2.90
C GLY A 803 -3.98 22.36 -2.54
N THR A 804 -3.62 21.53 -3.51
CA THR A 804 -3.38 20.10 -3.30
C THR A 804 -1.90 19.75 -3.43
N PRO A 805 -1.45 18.58 -2.94
CA PRO A 805 -0.10 18.08 -3.17
C PRO A 805 0.32 18.11 -4.65
N SER A 806 -0.61 17.81 -5.56
CA SER A 806 -0.36 17.85 -7.00
C SER A 806 -0.10 19.28 -7.49
N ASP A 807 -0.85 20.27 -6.99
CA ASP A 807 -0.68 21.67 -7.37
C ASP A 807 0.65 22.23 -6.86
N VAL A 808 1.03 21.89 -5.62
CA VAL A 808 2.32 22.26 -5.02
C VAL A 808 3.48 21.71 -5.84
N ARG A 809 3.45 20.41 -6.17
CA ARG A 809 4.49 19.76 -6.98
C ARG A 809 4.59 20.43 -8.35
N ARG A 810 3.45 20.64 -9.02
CA ARG A 810 3.38 21.28 -10.34
C ARG A 810 3.95 22.70 -10.32
N LEU A 811 3.60 23.51 -9.31
CA LEU A 811 4.10 24.88 -9.18
C LEU A 811 5.62 24.90 -8.94
N LEU A 812 6.13 24.07 -8.03
CA LEU A 812 7.55 24.05 -7.70
C LEU A 812 8.41 23.49 -8.84
N GLU A 813 7.95 22.45 -9.55
CA GLU A 813 8.60 21.95 -10.76
C GLU A 813 8.61 23.01 -11.87
N TYR A 814 7.51 23.76 -12.02
CA TYR A 814 7.44 24.87 -12.95
C TYR A 814 8.42 25.99 -12.59
N LEU A 815 8.44 26.46 -11.34
CA LEU A 815 9.39 27.50 -10.89
C LEU A 815 10.85 27.05 -11.07
N LYS A 816 11.14 25.77 -10.80
CA LYS A 816 12.46 25.18 -11.07
C LYS A 816 12.80 25.20 -12.56
N SER A 817 11.85 24.89 -13.45
CA SER A 817 12.04 25.00 -14.91
C SER A 817 12.30 26.44 -15.38
N GLN A 818 11.84 27.42 -14.59
CA GLN A 818 12.06 28.85 -14.79
C GLN A 818 13.35 29.37 -14.13
N ASN A 819 14.25 28.46 -13.71
CA ASN A 819 15.51 28.75 -13.04
C ASN A 819 15.37 29.50 -11.70
N ILE A 820 14.25 29.29 -11.00
CA ILE A 820 14.03 29.80 -9.65
C ILE A 820 14.31 28.66 -8.67
N HIS A 821 15.37 28.81 -7.86
CA HIS A 821 15.84 27.78 -6.94
C HIS A 821 15.00 27.73 -5.66
N THR A 822 14.69 26.52 -5.21
CA THR A 822 13.88 26.24 -4.01
C THR A 822 14.50 26.74 -2.70
N GLU A 823 15.82 26.94 -2.66
CA GLU A 823 16.55 27.49 -1.51
C GLU A 823 16.17 28.95 -1.20
N LYS A 824 15.63 29.67 -2.19
CA LYS A 824 15.13 31.04 -2.04
C LYS A 824 13.61 31.11 -1.86
N LEU A 825 12.96 29.96 -1.68
CA LEU A 825 11.50 29.85 -1.57
C LEU A 825 11.09 29.30 -0.21
N ALA A 826 9.93 29.76 0.25
CA ALA A 826 9.24 29.21 1.42
C ALA A 826 7.78 28.89 1.08
N GLY A 827 7.14 28.03 1.88
CA GLY A 827 5.73 27.68 1.72
C GLY A 827 4.87 28.27 2.82
N HIS A 828 3.76 28.90 2.46
CA HIS A 828 2.76 29.44 3.37
C HIS A 828 1.38 28.88 2.98
N PHE A 829 0.87 27.93 3.76
CA PHE A 829 -0.34 27.18 3.42
C PHE A 829 -1.42 27.37 4.47
N HIS A 830 -2.62 27.73 4.02
CA HIS A 830 -3.82 27.74 4.86
C HIS A 830 -4.50 26.38 4.86
N ASP A 831 -5.15 25.99 5.96
CA ASP A 831 -5.71 24.65 6.15
C ASP A 831 -7.25 24.59 6.05
N THR A 832 -7.82 25.27 5.05
CA THR A 832 -9.28 25.31 4.82
C THR A 832 -9.88 23.92 4.63
N TYR A 833 -9.25 23.08 3.80
CA TYR A 833 -9.75 21.75 3.45
C TYR A 833 -8.94 20.59 4.08
N GLY A 834 -8.09 20.88 5.07
CA GLY A 834 -7.30 19.85 5.76
C GLY A 834 -6.10 19.32 4.97
N GLN A 835 -5.67 20.03 3.91
CA GLN A 835 -4.60 19.64 2.99
C GLN A 835 -3.25 20.33 3.28
N ALA A 836 -3.21 21.35 4.14
CA ALA A 836 -2.02 22.20 4.28
C ALA A 836 -0.80 21.42 4.74
N LEU A 837 -0.97 20.46 5.66
CA LEU A 837 0.14 19.62 6.13
C LEU A 837 0.68 18.69 5.03
N ALA A 838 -0.18 18.18 4.15
CA ALA A 838 0.23 17.39 2.98
C ALA A 838 0.94 18.25 1.94
N ASN A 839 0.51 19.51 1.79
CA ASN A 839 1.17 20.52 0.95
C ASN A 839 2.57 20.87 1.48
N VAL A 840 2.73 21.06 2.79
CA VAL A 840 4.03 21.26 3.46
C VAL A 840 4.95 20.08 3.19
N TRP A 841 4.48 18.84 3.38
CA TRP A 841 5.29 17.65 3.11
C TRP A 841 5.71 17.54 1.64
N THR A 842 4.78 17.79 0.72
CA THR A 842 5.08 17.74 -0.72
C THR A 842 6.06 18.82 -1.14
N ALA A 843 5.91 20.04 -0.63
CA ALA A 843 6.85 21.12 -0.84
C ALA A 843 8.26 20.76 -0.31
N TYR A 844 8.34 20.10 0.85
CA TYR A 844 9.59 19.58 1.40
C TYR A 844 10.25 18.55 0.48
N GLU A 845 9.48 17.59 -0.05
CA GLU A 845 9.96 16.61 -1.03
C GLU A 845 10.49 17.28 -2.32
N CYS A 846 9.83 18.37 -2.74
CA CYS A 846 10.25 19.18 -3.89
C CYS A 846 11.46 20.09 -3.63
N GLY A 847 11.94 20.18 -2.38
CA GLY A 847 13.18 20.89 -2.03
C GLY A 847 13.00 22.16 -1.21
N LEU A 848 11.79 22.55 -0.82
CA LEU A 848 11.58 23.65 0.14
C LEU A 848 12.06 23.26 1.54
N ARG A 849 12.65 24.19 2.26
CA ARG A 849 13.17 23.97 3.63
C ARG A 849 12.68 25.01 4.64
N THR A 850 11.80 25.91 4.22
CA THR A 850 11.24 26.94 5.09
C THR A 850 9.73 26.98 4.92
N PHE A 851 9.02 26.97 6.05
CA PHE A 851 7.57 26.96 6.09
C PHE A 851 7.05 27.98 7.08
N ASP A 852 6.04 28.72 6.65
CA ASP A 852 5.31 29.65 7.49
C ASP A 852 4.15 28.91 8.16
N SER A 853 4.00 29.07 9.47
CA SER A 853 2.94 28.45 10.24
C SER A 853 2.47 29.36 11.36
N SER A 854 1.30 29.05 11.93
CA SER A 854 0.73 29.85 13.01
C SER A 854 0.32 28.94 14.17
N VAL A 855 0.74 29.26 15.38
CA VAL A 855 0.38 28.48 16.57
C VAL A 855 -1.14 28.37 16.73
N GLY A 856 -1.62 27.17 17.08
CA GLY A 856 -3.04 26.87 17.21
C GLY A 856 -3.85 26.95 15.92
N GLY A 857 -3.20 27.07 14.76
CA GLY A 857 -3.85 27.27 13.46
C GLY A 857 -4.46 28.67 13.31
N LEU A 858 -3.99 29.66 14.06
CA LEU A 858 -4.57 31.02 14.04
C LEU A 858 -4.40 31.70 12.67
N GLY A 859 -5.41 32.44 12.24
CA GLY A 859 -5.37 33.27 11.03
C GLY A 859 -6.57 33.03 10.13
N GLY A 860 -6.34 33.15 8.82
CA GLY A 860 -7.34 33.00 7.76
C GLY A 860 -7.38 34.23 6.87
N CYS A 861 -8.04 34.16 5.71
CA CYS A 861 -8.16 35.30 4.81
C CYS A 861 -9.48 36.07 5.06
N PRO A 862 -9.46 37.39 5.34
CA PRO A 862 -10.69 38.16 5.59
C PRO A 862 -11.56 38.32 4.34
N PHE A 863 -10.98 38.12 3.14
CA PHE A 863 -11.65 38.23 1.85
C PHE A 863 -12.17 36.88 1.31
N ALA A 864 -11.99 35.78 2.05
CA ALA A 864 -12.46 34.45 1.68
C ALA A 864 -13.34 33.84 2.80
N PRO A 865 -14.68 34.01 2.73
CA PRO A 865 -15.60 33.47 3.71
C PRO A 865 -15.47 31.94 3.83
N GLY A 866 -15.10 31.45 5.02
CA GLY A 866 -14.94 30.01 5.29
C GLY A 866 -13.52 29.46 5.16
N ALA A 867 -12.54 30.26 4.73
CA ALA A 867 -11.13 29.85 4.80
C ALA A 867 -10.71 29.63 6.26
N LYS A 868 -10.28 28.41 6.60
CA LYS A 868 -9.69 28.14 7.94
C LYS A 868 -8.29 28.73 8.00
N GLY A 869 -7.77 28.90 9.21
CA GLY A 869 -6.51 29.60 9.44
C GLY A 869 -5.27 28.95 8.81
N ASN A 870 -4.11 29.51 9.13
CA ASN A 870 -2.82 28.99 8.72
C ASN A 870 -2.63 27.52 9.16
N VAL A 871 -1.75 26.79 8.48
CA VAL A 871 -1.29 25.50 8.99
C VAL A 871 -0.73 25.67 10.41
N ALA A 872 -1.17 24.81 11.32
CA ALA A 872 -0.81 24.94 12.73
C ALA A 872 0.67 24.62 12.96
N THR A 873 1.37 25.45 13.73
CA THR A 873 2.79 25.23 14.06
C THR A 873 3.01 23.89 14.76
N GLU A 874 2.11 23.51 15.67
CA GLU A 874 2.11 22.20 16.33
C GLU A 874 2.06 21.04 15.32
N ASP A 875 1.24 21.16 14.27
CA ASP A 875 1.06 20.11 13.26
C ASP A 875 2.30 19.99 12.37
N VAL A 876 2.90 21.12 11.98
CA VAL A 876 4.15 21.17 11.19
C VAL A 876 5.33 20.62 11.98
N VAL A 877 5.49 21.05 13.24
CA VAL A 877 6.55 20.55 14.13
C VAL A 877 6.37 19.06 14.36
N TYR A 878 5.15 18.60 14.65
CA TYR A 878 4.86 17.18 14.81
C TYR A 878 5.20 16.39 13.54
N LEU A 879 4.76 16.83 12.36
CA LEU A 879 5.07 16.18 11.08
C LEU A 879 6.58 15.98 10.90
N PHE A 880 7.37 17.05 10.99
CA PHE A 880 8.81 16.98 10.73
C PHE A 880 9.55 16.19 11.80
N GLN A 881 9.20 16.35 13.09
CA GLN A 881 9.82 15.56 14.15
C GLN A 881 9.49 14.07 14.04
N GLN A 882 8.25 13.70 13.70
CA GLN A 882 7.90 12.30 13.44
C GLN A 882 8.60 11.74 12.20
N ALA A 883 8.94 12.60 11.23
CA ALA A 883 9.73 12.23 10.06
C ALA A 883 11.26 12.23 10.30
N GLY A 884 11.72 12.52 11.52
CA GLY A 884 13.14 12.58 11.87
C GLY A 884 13.88 13.79 11.27
N VAL A 885 13.16 14.86 10.96
CA VAL A 885 13.69 16.13 10.45
C VAL A 885 13.77 17.12 11.60
N ASP A 886 14.94 17.74 11.80
CA ASP A 886 15.14 18.67 12.91
C ASP A 886 14.46 20.03 12.61
N THR A 887 13.68 20.50 13.57
CA THR A 887 13.00 21.79 13.54
C THR A 887 13.58 22.80 14.52
N GLY A 888 14.38 22.36 15.50
CA GLY A 888 14.86 23.21 16.60
C GLY A 888 13.79 23.72 17.57
N VAL A 889 12.57 23.20 17.50
CA VAL A 889 11.39 23.68 18.28
C VAL A 889 10.91 22.62 19.28
N ASP A 890 10.63 23.01 20.51
CA ASP A 890 10.02 22.15 21.53
C ASP A 890 8.51 22.01 21.26
N LEU A 891 8.11 20.85 20.76
CA LEU A 891 6.73 20.57 20.40
C LEU A 891 5.78 20.72 21.60
N GLN A 892 6.15 20.25 22.79
CA GLN A 892 5.24 20.30 23.94
C GLN A 892 5.00 21.74 24.39
N GLN A 893 6.04 22.59 24.37
CA GLN A 893 5.88 24.01 24.66
C GLN A 893 4.98 24.70 23.64
N VAL A 894 5.12 24.43 22.33
CA VAL A 894 4.22 25.01 21.31
C VAL A 894 2.78 24.54 21.51
N VAL A 895 2.55 23.28 21.89
CA VAL A 895 1.21 22.77 22.24
C VAL A 895 0.61 23.55 23.41
N ASP A 896 1.38 23.79 24.47
CA ASP A 896 0.93 24.54 25.64
C ASP A 896 0.64 26.02 25.29
N ILE A 897 1.44 26.60 24.40
CA ILE A 897 1.21 27.95 23.86
C ILE A 897 -0.08 28.00 23.06
N GLY A 898 -0.33 27.03 22.19
CA GLY A 898 -1.55 26.90 21.41
C GLY A 898 -2.79 26.81 22.30
N VAL A 899 -2.75 25.99 23.35
CA VAL A 899 -3.84 25.91 24.34
C VAL A 899 -4.04 27.24 25.05
N TRP A 900 -2.95 27.89 25.49
CA TRP A 900 -3.00 29.16 26.20
C TRP A 900 -3.58 30.28 25.34
N ILE A 901 -3.10 30.45 24.10
CA ILE A 901 -3.56 31.54 23.23
C ILE A 901 -4.99 31.31 22.77
N SER A 902 -5.38 30.08 22.45
CA SER A 902 -6.78 29.74 22.13
C SER A 902 -7.72 30.08 23.29
N HIS A 903 -7.31 29.81 24.54
CA HIS A 903 -8.08 30.20 25.72
C HIS A 903 -8.14 31.73 25.90
N ALA A 904 -7.01 32.44 25.75
CA ALA A 904 -6.95 33.90 25.85
C ALA A 904 -7.81 34.61 24.79
N LEU A 905 -7.97 34.00 23.61
CA LEU A 905 -8.77 34.52 22.50
C LEU A 905 -10.22 34.01 22.48
N ALA A 906 -10.59 33.12 23.41
CA ALA A 906 -11.85 32.38 23.40
C ALA A 906 -12.16 31.73 22.03
N LYS A 907 -11.14 31.18 21.38
CA LYS A 907 -11.23 30.45 20.09
C LYS A 907 -10.82 28.99 20.28
N PRO A 908 -11.38 28.04 19.50
CA PRO A 908 -10.87 26.67 19.49
C PRO A 908 -9.41 26.65 19.02
N ASN A 909 -8.66 25.64 19.46
CA ASN A 909 -7.35 25.32 18.87
C ASN A 909 -7.61 24.39 17.68
N ASP A 910 -7.25 24.82 16.47
CA ASP A 910 -7.49 24.08 15.22
C ASP A 910 -6.39 23.05 14.91
N SER A 911 -5.31 23.02 15.70
CA SER A 911 -4.25 22.01 15.58
C SER A 911 -4.75 20.62 15.96
N ARG A 912 -4.56 19.65 15.05
CA ARG A 912 -4.90 18.24 15.30
C ARG A 912 -3.90 17.58 16.25
N ALA A 913 -2.60 17.79 16.04
CA ALA A 913 -1.53 17.30 16.90
C ALA A 913 -1.59 17.98 18.27
N GLY A 914 -1.77 19.29 18.31
CA GLY A 914 -1.92 20.09 19.52
C GLY A 914 -3.10 19.65 20.37
N ALA A 915 -4.29 19.49 19.79
CA ALA A 915 -5.45 18.97 20.52
C ALA A 915 -5.22 17.55 21.06
N ALA A 916 -4.63 16.66 20.26
CA ALA A 916 -4.37 15.28 20.67
C ALA A 916 -3.34 15.20 21.81
N LEU A 917 -2.22 15.93 21.71
CA LEU A 917 -1.16 15.98 22.70
C LEU A 917 -1.63 16.67 23.99
N ALA A 918 -2.35 17.78 23.89
CA ALA A 918 -2.98 18.43 25.04
C ALA A 918 -4.00 17.52 25.75
N SER A 919 -4.76 16.70 25.01
CA SER A 919 -5.71 15.75 25.60
C SER A 919 -5.02 14.60 26.35
N LYS A 920 -3.84 14.16 25.88
CA LYS A 920 -3.01 13.18 26.60
C LYS A 920 -2.46 13.78 27.89
N SER A 921 -2.03 15.04 27.86
CA SER A 921 -1.61 15.80 29.05
C SER A 921 -2.79 16.12 30.01
N LYS A 922 -4.02 16.25 29.51
CA LYS A 922 -5.24 16.39 30.32
C LYS A 922 -5.77 15.06 30.88
N ARG A 923 -5.61 13.94 30.17
CA ARG A 923 -5.94 12.60 30.70
C ARG A 923 -4.97 12.15 31.79
N SER A 924 -3.76 12.73 31.86
CA SER A 924 -2.93 12.63 33.05
C SER A 924 -3.38 13.52 34.21
N SER A 925 -4.32 14.47 34.02
CA SER A 925 -4.74 15.44 35.04
C SER A 925 -6.23 15.45 35.41
N THR A 926 -7.14 14.75 34.72
CA THR A 926 -8.53 14.59 35.17
C THR A 926 -9.02 13.14 35.00
N GLY A 927 -8.97 12.38 36.09
CA GLY A 927 -9.50 11.00 36.11
C GLY A 927 -8.90 10.01 37.11
N SER A 928 -8.28 10.48 38.20
CA SER A 928 -8.22 9.73 39.47
C SER A 928 -7.85 10.70 40.57
N SER A 929 -8.79 11.00 41.45
CA SER A 929 -8.47 11.44 42.80
C SER A 929 -7.85 10.28 43.59
N SER A 930 -6.69 9.78 43.16
CA SER A 930 -5.75 9.15 44.08
C SER A 930 -4.78 10.23 44.49
N LYS A 931 -4.89 10.67 45.75
CA LYS A 931 -3.86 11.44 46.43
C LYS A 931 -2.47 10.84 46.14
N PHE A 932 -1.71 11.42 45.21
CA PHE A 932 -0.25 11.28 45.20
C PHE A 932 0.34 12.33 46.13
N THR A 933 -0.08 12.24 47.38
CA THR A 933 0.55 12.89 48.52
C THR A 933 1.00 11.77 49.45
N SER A 934 2.16 11.19 49.15
CA SER A 934 3.11 10.66 50.15
C SER A 934 4.18 9.84 49.43
N ARG A 935 5.45 10.03 49.87
CA ARG A 935 6.48 9.01 49.71
C ARG A 935 5.87 7.63 50.06
N PRO A 936 6.17 6.55 49.32
CA PRO A 936 5.83 5.22 49.80
C PRO A 936 6.37 5.07 51.23
N LYS A 937 5.50 4.68 52.17
CA LYS A 937 5.82 4.55 53.61
C LYS A 937 6.84 3.46 53.90
N GLU A 938 7.09 2.55 52.96
CA GLU A 938 8.04 1.45 53.09
C GLU A 938 9.31 1.75 52.28
N ALA A 939 10.45 1.76 52.98
CA ALA A 939 11.76 1.83 52.35
C ALA A 939 12.20 0.41 51.96
N TRP A 940 12.34 0.13 50.67
CA TRP A 940 13.16 -1.00 50.23
C TRP A 940 14.62 -0.64 50.45
N GLU A 941 15.17 -1.08 51.58
CA GLU A 941 16.59 -0.99 51.85
C GLU A 941 17.31 -2.14 51.13
N TRP A 942 18.28 -1.77 50.29
CA TRP A 942 19.09 -2.73 49.56
C TRP A 942 20.23 -3.24 50.45
N SER A 943 20.30 -4.55 50.68
CA SER A 943 21.44 -5.21 51.28
C SER A 943 22.37 -5.74 50.19
N VAL A 944 23.67 -5.43 50.28
CA VAL A 944 24.68 -5.97 49.36
C VAL A 944 24.92 -7.44 49.71
N LEU A 945 24.76 -8.31 48.71
CA LEU A 945 25.00 -9.76 48.82
C LEU A 945 26.41 -10.12 48.32
N GLU A 946 26.83 -9.51 47.22
CA GLU A 946 28.13 -9.73 46.60
C GLU A 946 28.59 -8.44 45.93
N GLN A 947 29.89 -8.13 46.02
CA GLN A 947 30.48 -6.96 45.37
C GLN A 947 31.82 -7.33 44.74
N SER A 948 31.95 -7.03 43.45
CA SER A 948 33.18 -7.14 42.66
C SER A 948 33.48 -5.81 41.97
N ASP A 949 34.62 -5.74 41.28
CA ASP A 949 34.96 -4.60 40.40
C ASP A 949 34.07 -4.51 39.14
N ASN A 950 33.29 -5.56 38.83
CA ASN A 950 32.45 -5.60 37.62
C ASN A 950 30.96 -5.41 37.96
N ILE A 951 30.46 -5.99 39.05
CA ILE A 951 29.05 -5.87 39.47
C ILE A 951 28.89 -5.75 40.99
N VAL A 952 27.75 -5.18 41.42
CA VAL A 952 27.25 -5.27 42.80
C VAL A 952 25.91 -5.99 42.75
N ALA A 953 25.82 -7.14 43.42
CA ALA A 953 24.58 -7.88 43.61
C ALA A 953 23.96 -7.45 44.95
N GLN A 954 22.72 -6.96 44.91
CA GLN A 954 22.02 -6.49 46.11
C GLN A 954 20.57 -6.97 46.12
N ARG A 955 19.96 -7.02 47.31
CA ARG A 955 18.61 -7.54 47.51
C ARG A 955 17.78 -6.62 48.40
N ALA A 956 16.50 -6.50 48.08
CA ALA A 956 15.50 -5.86 48.93
C ALA A 956 14.20 -6.69 48.91
N GLY A 957 13.97 -7.49 49.96
CA GLY A 957 12.82 -8.41 50.03
C GLY A 957 12.83 -9.45 48.89
N ALA A 958 11.78 -9.48 48.08
CA ALA A 958 11.65 -10.36 46.91
C ALA A 958 12.29 -9.81 45.62
N ASN A 959 13.06 -8.72 45.71
CA ASN A 959 13.71 -8.04 44.59
C ASN A 959 15.23 -8.27 44.64
N GLY A 960 15.81 -8.88 43.61
CA GLY A 960 17.25 -8.90 43.38
C GLY A 960 17.65 -7.82 42.37
N ASN A 961 18.77 -7.14 42.56
CA ASN A 961 19.29 -6.14 41.63
C ASN A 961 20.77 -6.38 41.34
N ILE A 962 21.11 -6.48 40.05
CA ILE A 962 22.47 -6.58 39.54
C ILE A 962 22.86 -5.18 39.05
N VAL A 963 23.75 -4.52 39.78
CA VAL A 963 24.27 -3.20 39.43
C VAL A 963 25.57 -3.35 38.68
N LEU A 964 25.66 -2.88 37.43
CA LEU A 964 26.94 -2.81 36.72
C LEU A 964 27.83 -1.77 37.40
N ASN A 965 29.03 -2.18 37.79
CA ASN A 965 29.88 -1.41 38.70
C ASN A 965 31.29 -1.16 38.16
N LYS A 966 31.40 -0.93 36.84
CA LYS A 966 32.66 -0.55 36.17
C LYS A 966 32.53 0.80 35.44
N PRO A 967 32.12 1.87 36.15
CA PRO A 967 31.76 3.16 35.55
C PRO A 967 32.91 3.82 34.77
N GLN A 968 34.15 3.62 35.21
CA GLN A 968 35.37 4.16 34.59
C GLN A 968 35.57 3.72 33.14
N ASN A 969 35.00 2.57 32.75
CA ASN A 969 35.02 2.06 31.37
C ASN A 969 33.61 1.98 30.76
N GLY A 970 32.69 2.84 31.21
CA GLY A 970 31.33 2.91 30.66
C GLY A 970 30.46 1.66 30.88
N ASN A 971 30.81 0.82 31.85
CA ASN A 971 30.16 -0.49 32.07
C ASN A 971 30.20 -1.40 30.82
N THR A 972 31.32 -1.39 30.11
CA THR A 972 31.56 -2.24 28.94
C THR A 972 31.48 -3.72 29.31
N LEU A 973 30.75 -4.52 28.50
CA LEU A 973 30.55 -5.96 28.67
C LEU A 973 31.82 -6.75 28.30
N THR A 974 32.69 -6.97 29.28
CA THR A 974 33.85 -7.87 29.16
C THR A 974 33.46 -9.31 29.52
N PHE A 975 34.22 -10.32 29.08
CA PHE A 975 33.96 -11.72 29.45
C PHE A 975 33.82 -11.97 30.98
N PRO A 976 34.68 -11.41 31.85
CA PRO A 976 34.49 -11.53 33.30
C PRO A 976 33.16 -10.93 33.78
N MET A 977 32.81 -9.74 33.29
CA MET A 977 31.54 -9.09 33.64
C MET A 977 30.34 -9.90 33.17
N ILE A 978 30.35 -10.41 31.92
CA ILE A 978 29.28 -11.27 31.37
C ILE A 978 29.13 -12.53 32.23
N SER A 979 30.24 -13.18 32.58
CA SER A 979 30.24 -14.42 33.38
C SER A 979 29.69 -14.18 34.80
N GLU A 980 30.06 -13.06 35.43
CA GLU A 980 29.53 -12.66 36.73
C GLU A 980 28.04 -12.32 36.67
N ILE A 981 27.58 -11.60 35.64
CA ILE A 981 26.15 -11.32 35.44
C ILE A 981 25.37 -12.63 35.29
N ILE A 982 25.83 -13.56 34.42
CA ILE A 982 25.17 -14.86 34.21
C ILE A 982 25.08 -15.66 35.50
N ARG A 983 26.18 -15.75 36.27
CA ARG A 983 26.22 -16.49 37.54
C ARG A 983 25.23 -15.90 38.55
N THR A 984 25.27 -14.58 38.75
CA THR A 984 24.39 -13.89 39.71
C THR A 984 22.93 -13.95 39.28
N PHE A 985 22.65 -13.78 37.99
CA PHE A 985 21.30 -13.87 37.45
C PHE A 985 20.71 -15.27 37.65
N LYS A 986 21.47 -16.33 37.36
CA LYS A 986 21.05 -17.72 37.65
C LYS A 986 20.82 -17.95 39.14
N SER A 987 21.63 -17.37 40.02
CA SER A 987 21.42 -17.45 41.46
C SER A 987 20.09 -16.80 41.88
N PHE A 988 19.77 -15.63 41.32
CA PHE A 988 18.50 -14.94 41.61
C PHE A 988 17.28 -15.65 41.00
N GLU A 989 17.42 -16.22 39.81
CA GLU A 989 16.38 -16.98 39.14
C GLU A 989 16.02 -18.27 39.91
N ASN A 990 17.04 -18.95 40.46
CA ASN A 990 16.86 -20.18 41.23
C ASN A 990 16.41 -19.96 42.68
N ASP A 991 16.53 -18.74 43.21
CA ASP A 991 16.02 -18.41 44.54
C ASP A 991 14.47 -18.26 44.48
N PRO A 992 13.69 -19.15 45.13
CA PRO A 992 12.23 -19.05 45.12
C PRO A 992 11.70 -17.82 45.86
N SER A 993 12.50 -17.24 46.76
CA SER A 993 12.16 -16.03 47.50
C SER A 993 12.38 -14.73 46.73
N ILE A 994 13.06 -14.79 45.57
CA ILE A 994 13.19 -13.69 44.62
C ILE A 994 12.13 -13.87 43.52
N SER A 995 11.29 -12.86 43.32
CA SER A 995 10.26 -12.87 42.27
C SER A 995 10.61 -11.94 41.10
N ARG A 996 11.50 -10.96 41.34
CA ARG A 996 11.84 -9.89 40.39
C ARG A 996 13.34 -9.64 40.37
N ILE A 997 13.89 -9.50 39.16
CA ILE A 997 15.32 -9.27 38.91
C ILE A 997 15.50 -7.94 38.18
N LEU A 998 16.25 -7.03 38.79
CA LEU A 998 16.56 -5.72 38.23
C LEU A 998 17.99 -5.72 37.68
N ILE A 999 18.20 -4.98 36.59
CA ILE A 999 19.52 -4.62 36.09
C ILE A 999 19.62 -3.11 36.10
N SER A 1000 20.61 -2.60 36.82
CA SER A 1000 20.91 -1.17 36.95
C SER A 1000 22.41 -0.95 36.80
N ALA A 1001 22.88 0.29 36.80
CA ALA A 1001 24.30 0.57 36.66
C ALA A 1001 24.74 1.81 37.44
N ASN A 1002 26.02 1.86 37.77
CA ASN A 1002 26.69 3.02 38.36
C ASN A 1002 27.42 3.83 37.28
N GLY A 1003 27.54 5.14 37.49
CA GLY A 1003 28.25 6.06 36.60
C GLY A 1003 27.42 6.60 35.44
N LYS A 1004 28.12 7.24 34.49
CA LYS A 1004 27.52 8.05 33.41
C LYS A 1004 26.72 7.23 32.38
N PHE A 1005 27.14 6.00 32.13
CA PHE A 1005 26.54 5.14 31.11
C PHE A 1005 25.80 3.98 31.78
N PHE A 1006 24.68 3.58 31.20
CA PHE A 1006 24.08 2.30 31.57
C PHE A 1006 25.02 1.18 31.14
N CYS A 1007 25.36 1.13 29.84
CA CYS A 1007 26.34 0.19 29.31
C CYS A 1007 26.79 0.62 27.90
N THR A 1008 28.10 0.74 27.66
CA THR A 1008 28.68 1.11 26.37
C THR A 1008 28.80 -0.05 25.36
N GLY A 1009 28.25 -1.22 25.67
CA GLY A 1009 28.27 -2.37 24.79
C GLY A 1009 29.52 -3.24 24.96
N MET A 1010 29.92 -3.95 23.90
CA MET A 1010 31.07 -4.85 23.95
C MET A 1010 32.41 -4.11 23.97
N ASP A 1011 33.42 -4.76 24.55
CA ASP A 1011 34.79 -4.27 24.50
C ASP A 1011 35.34 -4.32 23.06
N LEU A 1012 35.58 -3.14 22.48
CA LEU A 1012 36.07 -2.99 21.11
C LEU A 1012 37.46 -3.60 20.90
N SER A 1013 38.28 -3.73 21.94
CA SER A 1013 39.58 -4.40 21.85
C SER A 1013 39.43 -5.92 21.67
N GLN A 1014 38.39 -6.51 22.28
CA GLN A 1014 38.03 -7.91 22.11
C GLN A 1014 37.36 -8.15 20.75
N ALA A 1015 36.51 -7.21 20.31
CA ALA A 1015 35.94 -7.24 18.96
C ALA A 1015 37.03 -7.17 17.88
N ALA A 1016 38.05 -6.31 18.06
CA ALA A 1016 39.18 -6.19 17.15
C ALA A 1016 40.08 -7.44 17.12
N GLN A 1017 40.21 -8.18 18.22
CA GLN A 1017 40.93 -9.47 18.23
C GLN A 1017 40.16 -10.59 17.52
N ALA A 1018 38.83 -10.53 17.50
CA ALA A 1018 37.96 -11.48 16.80
C ALA A 1018 37.79 -11.14 15.30
N VAL A 1019 37.76 -9.86 14.94
CA VAL A 1019 37.64 -9.36 13.57
C VAL A 1019 39.00 -9.48 12.88
N GLY A 1020 39.09 -10.40 11.90
CA GLY A 1020 40.27 -10.57 11.05
C GLY A 1020 41.11 -11.83 11.29
N ARG A 1021 40.87 -12.58 12.38
CA ARG A 1021 41.60 -13.84 12.66
C ARG A 1021 40.79 -15.13 12.48
N GLY A 1022 39.47 -15.07 12.27
CA GLY A 1022 38.59 -16.20 11.92
C GLY A 1022 38.83 -17.51 12.71
N GLY A 1023 38.01 -17.81 13.72
CA GLY A 1023 38.14 -19.04 14.51
C GLY A 1023 37.41 -19.01 15.86
N ASP A 1024 37.80 -19.89 16.79
CA ASP A 1024 37.15 -20.16 18.09
C ASP A 1024 36.84 -18.93 18.96
N ALA A 1025 37.60 -17.84 18.84
CA ALA A 1025 37.41 -16.63 19.64
C ALA A 1025 36.11 -15.87 19.29
N SER A 1026 35.73 -15.83 18.00
CA SER A 1026 34.48 -15.20 17.55
C SER A 1026 33.26 -16.03 17.97
N ALA A 1027 33.37 -17.37 17.90
CA ALA A 1027 32.33 -18.29 18.36
C ALA A 1027 32.10 -18.19 19.88
N LYS A 1028 33.17 -18.12 20.69
CA LYS A 1028 33.07 -17.94 22.15
C LYS A 1028 32.42 -16.62 22.55
N LEU A 1029 32.72 -15.52 21.85
CA LEU A 1029 32.11 -14.22 22.11
C LEU A 1029 30.61 -14.20 21.73
N PHE A 1030 30.28 -14.75 20.56
CA PHE A 1030 28.89 -14.93 20.14
C PHE A 1030 28.09 -15.76 21.13
N GLN A 1031 28.65 -16.89 21.58
CA GLN A 1031 28.01 -17.77 22.57
C GLN A 1031 27.80 -17.05 23.90
N ALA A 1032 28.82 -16.38 24.45
CA ALA A 1032 28.72 -15.73 25.76
C ALA A 1032 27.63 -14.64 25.81
N LEU A 1033 27.47 -13.87 24.74
CA LEU A 1033 26.43 -12.84 24.65
C LEU A 1033 25.05 -13.41 24.38
N THR A 1034 24.98 -14.46 23.55
CA THR A 1034 23.73 -15.17 23.31
C THR A 1034 23.23 -15.80 24.60
N ASP A 1035 24.09 -16.49 25.34
CA ASP A 1035 23.78 -17.08 26.65
C ASP A 1035 23.27 -16.03 27.64
N LEU A 1036 23.92 -14.86 27.70
CA LEU A 1036 23.49 -13.78 28.58
C LEU A 1036 22.09 -13.26 28.23
N PHE A 1037 21.85 -12.89 26.96
CA PHE A 1037 20.58 -12.29 26.57
C PHE A 1037 19.44 -13.31 26.56
N GLU A 1038 19.70 -14.56 26.18
CA GLU A 1038 18.71 -15.63 26.23
C GLU A 1038 18.34 -16.01 27.66
N LEU A 1039 19.30 -15.98 28.60
CA LEU A 1039 19.01 -16.19 30.03
C LEU A 1039 18.01 -15.13 30.54
N ILE A 1040 18.22 -13.86 30.19
CA ILE A 1040 17.34 -12.76 30.61
C ILE A 1040 15.97 -12.87 29.93
N ASP A 1041 15.93 -13.06 28.61
CA ASP A 1041 14.69 -13.17 27.81
C ASP A 1041 13.85 -14.38 28.21
N ASN A 1042 14.50 -15.52 28.52
CA ASN A 1042 13.81 -16.75 28.87
C ASN A 1042 13.48 -16.88 30.36
N SER A 1043 13.90 -15.93 31.21
CA SER A 1043 13.68 -16.02 32.64
C SER A 1043 12.18 -16.13 33.01
N PRO A 1044 11.79 -17.03 33.94
CA PRO A 1044 10.41 -17.08 34.43
C PRO A 1044 10.10 -15.95 35.42
N LYS A 1045 11.12 -15.27 35.96
CA LYS A 1045 10.99 -14.11 36.85
C LYS A 1045 10.76 -12.84 36.03
N VAL A 1046 10.15 -11.82 36.63
CA VAL A 1046 9.97 -10.52 35.96
C VAL A 1046 11.30 -9.76 35.97
N THR A 1047 11.77 -9.34 34.79
CA THR A 1047 13.06 -8.65 34.62
C THR A 1047 12.86 -7.17 34.29
N ILE A 1048 13.62 -6.29 34.95
CA ILE A 1048 13.45 -4.84 34.83
C ILE A 1048 14.81 -4.18 34.56
N ALA A 1049 14.91 -3.40 33.49
CA ALA A 1049 16.07 -2.56 33.23
C ALA A 1049 15.82 -1.13 33.76
N CYS A 1050 16.66 -0.70 34.70
CA CYS A 1050 16.67 0.66 35.27
C CYS A 1050 17.83 1.45 34.64
N ILE A 1051 17.51 2.21 33.60
CA ILE A 1051 18.48 2.84 32.69
C ILE A 1051 18.76 4.26 33.16
N GLN A 1052 19.85 4.44 33.91
CA GLN A 1052 20.24 5.73 34.48
C GLN A 1052 21.16 6.56 33.57
N GLY A 1053 21.56 6.03 32.41
CA GLY A 1053 22.45 6.69 31.45
C GLY A 1053 22.43 6.02 30.08
N SER A 1054 23.14 6.57 29.10
CA SER A 1054 23.09 6.08 27.71
C SER A 1054 23.56 4.63 27.55
N ALA A 1055 23.01 3.94 26.56
CA ALA A 1055 23.30 2.56 26.21
C ALA A 1055 23.72 2.42 24.73
N PHE A 1056 24.70 1.56 24.46
CA PHE A 1056 25.24 1.34 23.11
C PHE A 1056 25.32 -0.15 22.81
N GLY A 1057 25.00 -0.54 21.56
CA GLY A 1057 25.15 -1.92 21.07
C GLY A 1057 24.69 -2.99 22.07
N GLY A 1058 25.61 -3.83 22.55
CA GLY A 1058 25.33 -4.86 23.56
C GLY A 1058 24.62 -4.37 24.85
N GLY A 1059 24.83 -3.11 25.25
CA GLY A 1059 24.12 -2.49 26.38
C GLY A 1059 22.64 -2.23 26.10
N ILE A 1060 22.28 -2.00 24.83
CA ILE A 1060 20.89 -1.99 24.36
C ILE A 1060 20.32 -3.40 24.42
N GLY A 1061 21.09 -4.41 23.99
CA GLY A 1061 20.73 -5.82 24.16
C GLY A 1061 20.38 -6.17 25.61
N LEU A 1062 21.21 -5.73 26.56
CA LEU A 1062 20.99 -5.97 27.99
C LEU A 1062 19.69 -5.33 28.50
N ALA A 1063 19.37 -4.11 28.05
CA ALA A 1063 18.15 -3.40 28.45
C ALA A 1063 16.88 -3.99 27.82
N PHE A 1064 16.94 -4.36 26.54
CA PHE A 1064 15.77 -4.81 25.76
C PHE A 1064 15.55 -6.32 25.78
N ALA A 1065 16.48 -7.09 26.36
CA ALA A 1065 16.21 -8.47 26.77
C ALA A 1065 15.31 -8.56 28.02
N CYS A 1066 15.27 -7.52 28.87
CA CYS A 1066 14.38 -7.47 30.03
C CYS A 1066 12.89 -7.39 29.63
N ASP A 1067 11.96 -7.58 30.58
CA ASP A 1067 10.51 -7.46 30.35
C ASP A 1067 9.99 -6.03 30.45
N ILE A 1068 10.58 -5.20 31.32
CA ILE A 1068 10.16 -3.82 31.56
C ILE A 1068 11.40 -2.90 31.55
N ARG A 1069 11.26 -1.70 30.97
CA ARG A 1069 12.31 -0.67 30.98
C ARG A 1069 11.82 0.62 31.59
N ILE A 1070 12.61 1.16 32.51
CA ILE A 1070 12.46 2.50 33.06
C ILE A 1070 13.75 3.25 32.76
N SER A 1071 13.65 4.41 32.11
CA SER A 1071 14.81 5.18 31.69
C SER A 1071 14.78 6.61 32.22
N ILE A 1072 15.95 7.21 32.46
CA ILE A 1072 16.05 8.66 32.57
C ILE A 1072 15.86 9.30 31.18
N SER A 1073 15.25 10.49 31.13
CA SER A 1073 14.95 11.23 29.89
C SER A 1073 16.21 11.60 29.11
N SER A 1074 17.32 11.83 29.83
CA SER A 1074 18.63 12.16 29.26
C SER A 1074 19.39 10.98 28.65
N ALA A 1075 18.93 9.74 28.82
CA ALA A 1075 19.59 8.57 28.24
C ALA A 1075 19.34 8.48 26.73
N THR A 1076 20.38 8.09 26.01
CA THR A 1076 20.34 7.81 24.56
C THR A 1076 20.69 6.35 24.26
N PHE A 1077 20.16 5.84 23.14
CA PHE A 1077 20.29 4.46 22.70
C PHE A 1077 20.84 4.44 21.27
N THR A 1078 22.06 3.97 21.10
CA THR A 1078 22.76 3.99 19.79
C THR A 1078 23.24 2.61 19.36
N LEU A 1079 22.78 2.17 18.19
CA LEU A 1079 23.29 0.98 17.49
C LEU A 1079 24.46 1.40 16.60
N SER A 1080 25.65 1.55 17.22
CA SER A 1080 26.83 2.14 16.58
C SER A 1080 27.56 1.20 15.60
N GLU A 1081 27.15 -0.05 15.49
CA GLU A 1081 27.85 -1.12 14.78
C GLU A 1081 28.10 -0.79 13.30
N ALA A 1082 27.12 -0.17 12.62
CA ALA A 1082 27.24 0.18 11.20
C ALA A 1082 28.36 1.20 10.92
N LYS A 1083 28.68 2.08 11.90
CA LYS A 1083 29.82 3.01 11.79
C LYS A 1083 31.18 2.31 11.80
N LEU A 1084 31.21 1.07 12.30
CA LEU A 1084 32.41 0.25 12.43
C LEU A 1084 32.43 -0.88 11.37
N GLY A 1085 31.54 -0.86 10.38
CA GLY A 1085 31.42 -1.93 9.38
C GLY A 1085 30.84 -3.23 9.93
N MET A 1086 30.22 -3.20 11.11
CA MET A 1086 29.56 -4.32 11.76
C MET A 1086 28.03 -4.15 11.72
N CYS A 1087 27.29 -5.15 12.18
CA CYS A 1087 25.86 -5.01 12.46
C CYS A 1087 25.53 -5.49 13.88
N PRO A 1088 24.43 -5.01 14.50
CA PRO A 1088 23.99 -5.45 15.82
C PRO A 1088 23.36 -6.86 15.76
N ALA A 1089 24.14 -7.86 15.35
CA ALA A 1089 23.65 -9.18 14.98
C ALA A 1089 22.97 -9.91 16.16
N VAL A 1090 23.69 -10.07 17.29
CA VAL A 1090 23.23 -10.87 18.44
C VAL A 1090 22.00 -10.25 19.12
N ILE A 1091 21.92 -8.93 19.14
CA ILE A 1091 20.84 -8.20 19.83
C ILE A 1091 19.62 -7.93 18.94
N SER A 1092 19.73 -8.18 17.63
CA SER A 1092 18.72 -7.82 16.63
C SER A 1092 17.34 -8.38 16.95
N LYS A 1093 17.25 -9.63 17.43
CA LYS A 1093 16.01 -10.29 17.87
C LYS A 1093 15.23 -9.44 18.87
N TYR A 1094 15.91 -8.91 19.89
CA TYR A 1094 15.28 -8.17 20.99
C TYR A 1094 14.92 -6.76 20.53
N VAL A 1095 15.81 -6.09 19.82
CA VAL A 1095 15.59 -4.73 19.30
C VAL A 1095 14.42 -4.71 18.31
N ILE A 1096 14.37 -5.64 17.35
CA ILE A 1096 13.31 -5.69 16.34
C ILE A 1096 11.95 -6.00 16.96
N ARG A 1097 11.91 -6.90 17.94
CA ARG A 1097 10.68 -7.22 18.68
C ARG A 1097 10.12 -5.99 19.40
N GLU A 1098 10.98 -5.23 20.08
CA GLU A 1098 10.55 -4.13 20.95
C GLU A 1098 10.36 -2.80 20.19
N TRP A 1099 11.19 -2.51 19.18
CA TRP A 1099 11.18 -1.22 18.45
C TRP A 1099 10.37 -1.29 17.15
N GLY A 1100 10.06 -2.50 16.67
CA GLY A 1100 9.39 -2.73 15.39
C GLY A 1100 10.30 -2.56 14.18
N PHE A 1101 9.86 -3.10 13.04
CA PHE A 1101 10.69 -3.19 11.82
C PHE A 1101 11.16 -1.85 11.27
N GLY A 1102 10.29 -0.83 11.25
CA GLY A 1102 10.60 0.48 10.67
C GLY A 1102 11.71 1.20 11.44
N LEU A 1103 11.49 1.40 12.74
CA LEU A 1103 12.45 2.09 13.61
C LEU A 1103 13.76 1.32 13.75
N SER A 1104 13.69 -0.02 13.88
CA SER A 1104 14.90 -0.85 13.97
C SER A 1104 15.75 -0.76 12.71
N ARG A 1105 15.13 -0.91 11.52
CA ARG A 1105 15.85 -0.83 10.25
C ARG A 1105 16.54 0.52 10.08
N GLU A 1106 15.84 1.60 10.39
CA GLU A 1106 16.40 2.95 10.32
C GLU A 1106 17.57 3.11 11.30
N ALA A 1107 17.37 2.82 12.59
CA ALA A 1107 18.41 2.98 13.61
C ALA A 1107 19.65 2.09 13.37
N MET A 1108 19.47 0.86 12.86
CA MET A 1108 20.56 -0.05 12.52
C MET A 1108 21.37 0.43 11.32
N LEU A 1109 20.73 1.06 10.32
CA LEU A 1109 21.39 1.54 9.11
C LEU A 1109 22.02 2.92 9.28
N THR A 1110 21.38 3.81 10.04
CA THR A 1110 21.87 5.18 10.26
C THR A 1110 22.85 5.28 11.43
N ALA A 1111 22.83 4.29 12.34
CA ALA A 1111 23.57 4.32 13.59
C ALA A 1111 23.35 5.62 14.39
N ARG A 1112 22.16 6.22 14.25
CA ARG A 1112 21.78 7.42 15.00
C ARG A 1112 21.41 7.06 16.44
N SER A 1113 21.54 8.03 17.32
CA SER A 1113 21.12 7.90 18.72
C SER A 1113 19.62 8.15 18.82
N LEU A 1114 18.90 7.25 19.47
CA LEU A 1114 17.49 7.43 19.85
C LEU A 1114 17.39 7.95 21.28
N THR A 1115 16.45 8.84 21.55
CA THR A 1115 16.16 9.32 22.90
C THR A 1115 15.21 8.38 23.65
N ALA A 1116 15.24 8.44 24.99
CA ALA A 1116 14.27 7.71 25.82
C ALA A 1116 12.81 8.09 25.51
N SER A 1117 12.55 9.34 25.09
CA SER A 1117 11.21 9.82 24.73
C SER A 1117 10.71 9.23 23.40
N GLU A 1118 11.58 9.13 22.39
CA GLU A 1118 11.25 8.44 21.12
C GLU A 1118 10.90 6.97 21.37
N LEU A 1119 11.70 6.27 22.16
CA LEU A 1119 11.45 4.86 22.49
C LEU A 1119 10.23 4.65 23.39
N LYS A 1120 9.87 5.62 24.24
CA LYS A 1120 8.59 5.61 24.97
C LYS A 1120 7.40 5.79 24.01
N SER A 1121 7.53 6.68 23.03
CA SER A 1121 6.48 6.92 22.03
C SER A 1121 6.27 5.71 21.12
N ALA A 1122 7.32 4.94 20.86
CA ALA A 1122 7.27 3.65 20.17
C ALA A 1122 6.74 2.49 21.04
N GLY A 1123 6.51 2.70 22.34
CA GLY A 1123 6.08 1.67 23.29
C GLY A 1123 7.19 0.76 23.83
N ALA A 1124 8.45 1.02 23.47
CA ALA A 1124 9.61 0.19 23.84
C ALA A 1124 10.14 0.50 25.26
N ILE A 1125 9.89 1.71 25.79
CA ILE A 1125 10.19 2.11 27.18
C ILE A 1125 8.88 2.38 27.92
N SER A 1126 8.69 1.72 29.08
CA SER A 1126 7.45 1.79 29.84
C SER A 1126 7.31 3.11 30.60
N MET A 1127 8.40 3.60 31.19
CA MET A 1127 8.41 4.81 32.01
C MET A 1127 9.69 5.62 31.78
N VAL A 1128 9.55 6.95 31.75
CA VAL A 1128 10.67 7.90 31.63
C VAL A 1128 10.64 8.82 32.85
N ALA A 1129 11.79 9.00 33.49
CA ALA A 1129 12.03 9.88 34.64
C ALA A 1129 12.97 11.04 34.26
N GLU A 1130 12.80 12.22 34.85
CA GLU A 1130 13.64 13.38 34.55
C GLU A 1130 14.95 13.39 35.35
N THR A 1131 14.95 12.80 36.54
CA THR A 1131 16.11 12.79 37.45
C THR A 1131 16.41 11.39 37.96
N PRO A 1132 17.64 11.10 38.41
CA PRO A 1132 17.97 9.82 39.05
C PRO A 1132 17.10 9.52 40.29
N SER A 1133 16.77 10.55 41.08
CA SER A 1133 15.87 10.41 42.22
C SER A 1133 14.45 10.02 41.80
N GLU A 1134 13.96 10.57 40.69
CA GLU A 1134 12.67 10.20 40.13
C GLU A 1134 12.70 8.79 39.51
N LEU A 1135 13.82 8.38 38.91
CA LEU A 1135 14.03 7.02 38.41
C LEU A 1135 13.90 5.99 39.54
N ASP A 1136 14.50 6.26 40.71
CA ASP A 1136 14.34 5.43 41.91
C ASP A 1136 12.87 5.41 42.39
N ILE A 1137 12.20 6.56 42.44
CA ILE A 1137 10.77 6.64 42.83
C ILE A 1137 9.89 5.82 41.89
N LYS A 1138 10.06 5.93 40.56
CA LYS A 1138 9.29 5.15 39.59
C LYS A 1138 9.60 3.67 39.66
N THR A 1139 10.87 3.31 39.88
CA THR A 1139 11.27 1.92 40.09
C THR A 1139 10.56 1.34 41.32
N LYS A 1140 10.63 2.02 42.47
CA LYS A 1140 9.93 1.62 43.70
C LYS A 1140 8.41 1.55 43.51
N THR A 1141 7.83 2.49 42.75
CA THR A 1141 6.40 2.48 42.43
C THR A 1141 6.01 1.23 41.62
N LEU A 1142 6.81 0.86 40.63
CA LEU A 1142 6.59 -0.37 39.86
C LEU A 1142 6.72 -1.62 40.74
N LEU A 1143 7.72 -1.68 41.61
CA LEU A 1143 7.88 -2.79 42.55
C LEU A 1143 6.66 -2.91 43.50
N ALA A 1144 6.09 -1.79 43.95
CA ALA A 1144 4.88 -1.77 44.75
C ALA A 1144 3.67 -2.36 44.01
N GLN A 1145 3.56 -2.09 42.71
CA GLN A 1145 2.50 -2.65 41.87
C GLN A 1145 2.69 -4.15 41.66
N LEU A 1146 3.91 -4.57 41.35
CA LEU A 1146 4.24 -5.97 41.11
C LEU A 1146 4.14 -6.85 42.36
N ARG A 1147 4.21 -6.28 43.57
CA ARG A 1147 3.94 -6.99 44.85
C ARG A 1147 2.54 -7.61 44.89
N HIS A 1148 1.59 -7.03 44.18
CA HIS A 1148 0.21 -7.51 44.10
C HIS A 1148 -0.05 -8.40 42.87
N SER A 1149 0.98 -8.68 42.08
CA SER A 1149 0.92 -9.59 40.94
C SER A 1149 1.53 -10.94 41.30
N SER A 1150 0.80 -12.03 41.05
CA SER A 1150 1.30 -13.38 41.32
C SER A 1150 2.56 -13.66 40.50
N PRO A 1151 3.64 -14.21 41.10
CA PRO A 1151 4.83 -14.61 40.35
C PRO A 1151 4.53 -15.70 39.33
N GLY A 1152 3.73 -16.71 39.69
CA GLY A 1152 3.32 -17.77 38.76
C GLY A 1152 2.49 -17.22 37.59
N GLY A 1153 1.52 -16.35 37.89
CA GLY A 1153 0.71 -15.66 36.88
C GLY A 1153 1.54 -14.76 35.96
N SER A 1154 2.52 -14.04 36.51
CA SER A 1154 3.45 -13.21 35.74
C SER A 1154 4.32 -14.06 34.82
N SER A 1155 4.83 -15.20 35.31
CA SER A 1155 5.61 -16.16 34.52
C SER A 1155 4.79 -16.73 33.35
N MET A 1156 3.57 -17.20 33.61
CA MET A 1156 2.66 -17.69 32.57
C MET A 1156 2.29 -16.59 31.56
N SER A 1157 2.10 -15.36 32.02
CA SER A 1157 1.80 -14.21 31.15
C SER A 1157 2.95 -13.93 30.18
N LYS A 1158 4.21 -14.00 30.65
CA LYS A 1158 5.39 -13.90 29.79
C LYS A 1158 5.41 -15.01 28.73
N GLU A 1159 5.09 -16.23 29.12
CA GLU A 1159 5.07 -17.36 28.18
C GLU A 1159 3.96 -17.22 27.13
N LEU A 1160 2.78 -16.71 27.50
CA LEU A 1160 1.69 -16.41 26.56
C LEU A 1160 2.12 -15.38 25.50
N VAL A 1161 2.86 -14.33 25.92
CA VAL A 1161 3.41 -13.32 25.00
C VAL A 1161 4.41 -13.98 24.05
N LYS A 1162 5.30 -14.85 24.55
CA LYS A 1162 6.29 -15.57 23.73
C LYS A 1162 5.64 -16.52 22.73
N LEU A 1163 4.65 -17.31 23.15
CA LEU A 1163 3.90 -18.21 22.27
C LEU A 1163 3.20 -17.43 21.16
N SER A 1164 2.61 -16.29 21.50
CA SER A 1164 1.93 -15.42 20.54
C SER A 1164 2.89 -14.77 19.54
N TRP A 1165 4.14 -14.54 19.93
CA TRP A 1165 5.16 -14.03 19.03
C TRP A 1165 5.78 -15.12 18.15
N ARG A 1166 6.15 -16.27 18.74
CA ARG A 1166 6.90 -17.35 18.06
C ARG A 1166 6.01 -18.23 17.19
N HIS A 1167 4.76 -18.44 17.57
CA HIS A 1167 3.87 -19.46 17.00
C HIS A 1167 2.49 -18.90 16.64
N ALA A 1168 2.39 -17.61 16.32
CA ALA A 1168 1.13 -16.94 16.01
C ALA A 1168 0.29 -17.73 14.97
N GLY A 1169 -0.91 -18.19 15.38
CA GLY A 1169 -1.82 -18.93 14.52
C GLY A 1169 -1.43 -20.39 14.25
N MET A 1170 -0.35 -20.89 14.86
CA MET A 1170 0.13 -22.26 14.70
C MET A 1170 -0.35 -23.19 15.83
N PRO A 1171 -0.43 -24.52 15.61
CA PRO A 1171 -0.84 -25.49 16.63
C PRO A 1171 -0.06 -25.38 17.95
N GLU A 1172 1.24 -25.07 17.89
CA GLU A 1172 2.11 -24.93 19.06
C GLU A 1172 1.68 -23.80 19.99
N GLN A 1173 1.12 -22.70 19.45
CA GLN A 1173 0.54 -21.63 20.27
C GLN A 1173 -0.72 -22.12 20.99
N ARG A 1174 -1.61 -22.80 20.27
CA ARG A 1174 -2.85 -23.36 20.85
C ARG A 1174 -2.52 -24.37 21.96
N ASP A 1175 -1.62 -25.30 21.70
CA ASP A 1175 -1.23 -26.34 22.64
C ASP A 1175 -0.49 -25.76 23.86
N GLY A 1176 0.36 -24.76 23.63
CA GLY A 1176 1.02 -24.00 24.69
C GLY A 1176 0.03 -23.24 25.58
N ILE A 1177 -0.94 -22.53 24.99
CA ILE A 1177 -2.02 -21.85 25.73
C ILE A 1177 -2.81 -22.85 26.56
N PHE A 1178 -3.18 -23.99 25.99
CA PHE A 1178 -3.93 -25.03 26.70
C PHE A 1178 -3.14 -25.60 27.88
N ARG A 1179 -1.83 -25.83 27.71
CA ARG A 1179 -0.93 -26.31 28.79
C ARG A 1179 -0.85 -25.30 29.94
N LEU A 1180 -0.68 -24.01 29.65
CA LEU A 1180 -0.64 -22.95 30.66
C LEU A 1180 -1.99 -22.79 31.37
N PHE A 1181 -3.10 -22.85 30.63
CA PHE A 1181 -4.44 -22.82 31.19
C PHE A 1181 -4.67 -23.98 32.16
N LYS A 1182 -4.24 -25.20 31.79
CA LYS A 1182 -4.33 -26.36 32.68
C LYS A 1182 -3.50 -26.15 33.96
N SER A 1183 -2.24 -25.74 33.84
CA SER A 1183 -1.37 -25.48 35.00
C SER A 1183 -1.92 -24.39 35.94
N MET A 1184 -2.55 -23.35 35.38
CA MET A 1184 -3.22 -22.32 36.17
C MET A 1184 -4.41 -22.88 36.99
N MET A 1185 -5.08 -23.92 36.50
CA MET A 1185 -6.26 -24.52 37.14
C MET A 1185 -5.93 -25.69 38.07
N GLU A 1186 -4.65 -26.08 38.21
CA GLU A 1186 -4.24 -27.18 39.09
C GLU A 1186 -4.37 -26.81 40.58
N PRO A 1187 -4.72 -27.77 41.46
CA PRO A 1187 -4.73 -27.54 42.91
C PRO A 1187 -3.38 -27.04 43.42
N GLY A 1188 -3.39 -26.00 44.26
CA GLY A 1188 -2.17 -25.37 44.78
C GLY A 1188 -1.50 -24.35 43.86
N SER A 1189 -2.13 -24.00 42.72
CA SER A 1189 -1.69 -22.89 41.88
C SER A 1189 -1.93 -21.53 42.55
N ASP A 1190 -1.19 -20.51 42.13
CA ASP A 1190 -1.40 -19.13 42.57
C ASP A 1190 -2.85 -18.66 42.30
N ALA A 1191 -3.51 -19.16 41.24
CA ALA A 1191 -4.88 -18.76 40.92
C ALA A 1191 -5.89 -19.22 41.98
N VAL A 1192 -5.72 -20.43 42.53
CA VAL A 1192 -6.58 -20.96 43.60
C VAL A 1192 -6.49 -20.08 44.84
N HIS A 1193 -5.27 -19.74 45.27
CA HIS A 1193 -5.05 -18.85 46.42
C HIS A 1193 -5.60 -17.44 46.16
N GLY A 1194 -5.29 -16.85 45.00
CA GLY A 1194 -5.75 -15.51 44.63
C GLY A 1194 -7.27 -15.38 44.58
N ILE A 1195 -7.98 -16.38 44.03
CA ILE A 1195 -9.45 -16.40 43.99
C ILE A 1195 -10.04 -16.53 45.41
N ALA A 1196 -9.45 -17.37 46.27
CA ALA A 1196 -9.93 -17.56 47.64
C ALA A 1196 -9.81 -16.27 48.48
N GLU A 1197 -8.69 -15.54 48.35
CA GLU A 1197 -8.49 -14.25 49.01
C GLU A 1197 -9.40 -13.15 48.45
N PHE A 1198 -9.61 -13.13 47.12
CA PHE A 1198 -10.53 -12.20 46.47
C PHE A 1198 -11.98 -12.39 46.92
N GLN A 1199 -12.45 -13.64 47.02
CA GLN A 1199 -13.78 -13.96 47.56
C GLN A 1199 -13.96 -13.46 49.00
N GLN A 1200 -12.87 -13.44 49.78
CA GLN A 1200 -12.83 -12.93 51.14
C GLN A 1200 -12.55 -11.42 51.21
N LYS A 1201 -12.52 -10.72 50.07
CA LYS A 1201 -12.27 -9.28 49.92
C LYS A 1201 -10.94 -8.80 50.54
N ARG A 1202 -9.95 -9.69 50.63
CA ARG A 1202 -8.59 -9.36 51.09
C ARG A 1202 -7.68 -9.05 49.90
N LYS A 1203 -6.72 -8.15 50.12
CA LYS A 1203 -5.66 -7.88 49.13
C LYS A 1203 -4.53 -8.87 49.34
N VAL A 1204 -4.09 -9.53 48.28
CA VAL A 1204 -2.98 -10.48 48.34
C VAL A 1204 -1.65 -9.73 48.28
N ASP A 1205 -0.78 -10.03 49.23
CA ASP A 1205 0.63 -9.65 49.21
C ASP A 1205 1.47 -10.88 48.83
N TRP A 1206 1.81 -10.98 47.56
CA TRP A 1206 2.54 -12.13 47.03
C TRP A 1206 3.99 -12.19 47.55
N ASP A 1207 4.57 -11.06 47.95
CA ASP A 1207 5.94 -11.02 48.47
C ASP A 1207 6.05 -11.66 49.84
N SER A 1208 5.02 -11.53 50.68
CA SER A 1208 4.94 -12.18 51.99
C SER A 1208 4.73 -13.70 51.86
N LEU A 1209 3.96 -14.15 50.86
CA LEU A 1209 3.71 -15.56 50.58
C LEU A 1209 4.94 -16.29 50.03
N ASN A 1210 5.76 -15.63 49.21
CA ASN A 1210 7.00 -16.22 48.67
C ASN A 1210 8.11 -16.41 49.70
N GLN A 1211 7.98 -15.85 50.91
CA GLN A 1211 8.93 -16.00 52.01
C GLN A 1211 8.63 -17.21 52.90
N VAL A 1212 7.48 -17.87 52.70
CA VAL A 1212 7.05 -19.05 53.47
C VAL A 1212 7.12 -20.29 52.57
N PRO A 1213 7.74 -21.41 52.99
CA PRO A 1213 7.76 -22.63 52.18
C PRO A 1213 6.34 -23.13 51.88
N ARG A 1214 6.02 -23.36 50.60
CA ARG A 1214 4.68 -23.79 50.14
C ARG A 1214 4.14 -25.07 50.80
N ALA A 1215 4.99 -25.87 51.46
CA ALA A 1215 4.58 -27.03 52.24
C ALA A 1215 3.92 -26.68 53.60
N LYS A 1216 3.82 -25.40 53.97
CA LYS A 1216 3.15 -24.90 55.19
C LYS A 1216 1.89 -24.05 54.92
N ILE A 1217 1.44 -23.97 53.67
CA ILE A 1217 0.20 -23.30 53.21
C ILE A 1217 -0.71 -24.38 52.64
#